data_AF-A0A957DCL8-F1
#
_entry.id   AF-A0A957DCL8-F1
#
_cell.length_a   1.000
_cell.length_b   1.000
_cell.length_c   1.000
_cell.angle_alpha   90.00
_cell.angle_beta   90.00
_cell.angle_gamma   90.00
#
_symmetry.space_group_name_H-M   'P 1'
#
loop_
_entity.id
_entity.type
_entity.pdbx_description
1 polymer ?
#
loop_
_entity_poly.entity_id
_entity_poly.type
_entity_poly.pdbx_seq_one_letter_code
_entity_poly.pdbx_strand_id
1 'polypeptide(L)'
;MMTVEDQVGGAGDAGISPENPPITDLPLDIAPAMQTGSPAVLPAPLYYLNPGGQIMRLERDGVTSMPVTDDAHVQAYDVSPDGKTLAYVVDNNLILFDVNSGARTVRIAGGNFAPDDYASQATKTITSPRFSPDGTQIAFGMGGINIAGLTPDSPLTLIQPSDPYPDFSTESKQPLSGPVRFFSRAEWSPDGTRLLISFGYFPEGGGLAVKDLESGALTMVENGGIYCCDLAWMGDATALIGSNLMVYAMPGLAQVDTKTGAGMTLIAGYDEAGASPETPVQLVRAPFQADDGSVYAFVGEQYGGDFSQVWYQLRRMDDAGIFTPITPALYQLPGDVQWISGGSGLVFVNPLDPLVQATSSNYPLNNSMTWLPSRGDGALLLPVVGHEPRWGGPPQETHVPDAAAIADLKAKAAADFGIQPETQGIGVNQLTTDGSRILFVAFSTGMHSFDPLVNHQVAIYAYDNGWQELARHELSNDDPAVNGLSPDYVGETSVKQVMVEPGRIWLALDGGVGAHSGVFLLLNFDGASLTTVTGNFNASPDAGHVADINGDGLGEVLLNLSEPYVFYYAAGVRLVQYAILHWDGTQLVPVQLSALPDTVAPDVRELNKRAITFAEAGLWKDAQAAIAEAGGMAADNQMVAWNAAFINYNGDARRMAGMVGDPYP
;
A
#
# COMPACT_ATOMS: atom_id res chain seq x y z
N MET A 1 -36.77 34.11 69.42
CA MET A 1 -35.96 35.29 69.79
C MET A 1 -34.74 35.27 68.87
N MET A 2 -34.42 36.25 68.04
CA MET A 2 -35.12 37.47 67.58
C MET A 2 -34.77 37.57 66.07
N THR A 3 -35.70 37.55 65.11
CA THR A 3 -36.57 38.65 64.65
C THR A 3 -35.82 39.89 64.15
N VAL A 4 -35.77 40.06 62.82
CA VAL A 4 -35.63 41.34 62.11
C VAL A 4 -36.42 41.26 60.79
N GLU A 5 -37.36 42.19 60.64
CA GLU A 5 -38.26 42.43 59.51
C GLU A 5 -38.26 43.96 59.24
N ASP A 6 -38.56 44.58 58.09
CA ASP A 6 -39.22 44.25 56.80
C ASP A 6 -38.47 45.09 55.69
N GLN A 7 -38.74 45.24 54.37
CA GLN A 7 -39.89 45.22 53.43
C GLN A 7 -39.41 44.60 52.08
N VAL A 8 -40.18 43.96 51.19
CA VAL A 8 -41.53 44.16 50.58
C VAL A 8 -41.57 45.16 49.41
N GLY A 9 -41.85 44.64 48.19
CA GLY A 9 -42.13 45.36 46.94
C GLY A 9 -41.34 44.80 45.74
N GLY A 10 -41.92 44.41 44.60
CA GLY A 10 -43.33 44.37 44.19
C GLY A 10 -43.54 43.48 42.95
N ALA A 11 -44.79 43.19 42.58
CA ALA A 11 -45.15 42.11 41.65
C ALA A 11 -44.72 42.28 40.17
N GLY A 12 -44.49 41.14 39.50
CA GLY A 12 -44.42 41.00 38.04
C GLY A 12 -44.74 39.54 37.67
N ASP A 13 -45.90 39.31 37.04
CA ASP A 13 -46.46 37.99 36.75
C ASP A 13 -46.40 37.69 35.24
N ALA A 14 -45.90 36.51 34.88
CA ALA A 14 -45.80 36.01 33.50
C ALA A 14 -45.51 34.49 33.47
N GLY A 15 -46.50 33.66 33.81
CA GLY A 15 -46.40 32.21 33.62
C GLY A 15 -46.41 31.81 32.15
N ILE A 16 -45.43 31.01 31.70
CA ILE A 16 -45.41 30.37 30.38
C ILE A 16 -45.20 28.85 30.57
N SER A 17 -46.12 28.06 30.00
CA SER A 17 -46.03 26.60 29.98
C SER A 17 -45.31 26.14 28.70
N PRO A 18 -44.36 25.18 28.77
CA PRO A 18 -43.77 24.60 27.57
C PRO A 18 -44.71 23.55 26.97
N GLU A 19 -45.57 23.97 26.04
CA GLU A 19 -46.23 23.03 25.11
C GLU A 19 -45.25 22.67 23.99
N ASN A 20 -44.96 21.37 23.83
CA ASN A 20 -44.14 20.89 22.72
C ASN A 20 -44.91 21.02 21.39
N PRO A 21 -44.32 21.59 20.33
CA PRO A 21 -44.92 21.57 19.00
C PRO A 21 -44.96 20.13 18.45
N PRO A 22 -45.96 19.78 17.62
CA PRO A 22 -46.04 18.46 17.01
C PRO A 22 -44.93 18.25 15.98
N ILE A 23 -44.33 17.06 15.98
CA ILE A 23 -43.40 16.62 14.94
C ILE A 23 -44.23 16.32 13.68
N THR A 24 -44.08 17.14 12.64
CA THR A 24 -44.56 16.83 11.28
C THR A 24 -43.56 15.94 10.55
N ASP A 25 -44.08 15.00 9.77
CA ASP A 25 -43.27 14.01 9.03
C ASP A 25 -42.21 14.66 8.12
N LEU A 26 -40.97 14.22 8.25
CA LEU A 26 -39.91 14.46 7.26
C LEU A 26 -39.87 13.27 6.29
N PRO A 27 -39.80 13.49 4.97
CA PRO A 27 -39.70 12.40 4.00
C PRO A 27 -38.34 11.70 4.11
N LEU A 28 -38.36 10.42 4.46
CA LEU A 28 -37.23 9.51 4.42
C LEU A 28 -36.95 9.10 2.96
N ASP A 29 -36.24 9.95 2.22
CA ASP A 29 -35.73 9.61 0.89
C ASP A 29 -34.37 10.29 0.62
N ILE A 30 -33.32 9.75 1.25
CA ILE A 30 -31.93 10.07 0.95
C ILE A 30 -31.19 8.74 0.71
N ALA A 31 -31.24 8.26 -0.53
CA ALA A 31 -30.17 7.38 -1.01
C ALA A 31 -28.86 8.19 -1.01
N PRO A 32 -27.75 7.68 -0.44
CA PRO A 32 -26.49 8.40 -0.46
C PRO A 32 -26.01 8.55 -1.91
N ALA A 33 -25.90 9.79 -2.37
CA ALA A 33 -25.25 10.07 -3.65
C ALA A 33 -23.76 9.71 -3.53
N MET A 34 -23.28 8.78 -4.35
CA MET A 34 -21.86 8.44 -4.41
C MET A 34 -21.06 9.71 -4.74
N GLN A 35 -20.13 10.10 -3.86
CA GLN A 35 -19.27 11.25 -4.11
C GLN A 35 -18.23 10.87 -5.18
N THR A 36 -18.43 11.38 -6.39
CA THR A 36 -17.48 11.20 -7.50
C THR A 36 -16.35 12.23 -7.38
N GLY A 37 -15.22 11.87 -6.76
CA GLY A 37 -14.06 12.78 -6.67
C GLY A 37 -12.94 12.47 -5.67
N SER A 38 -12.90 11.30 -5.02
CA SER A 38 -11.74 10.93 -4.18
C SER A 38 -10.43 10.89 -4.99
N PRO A 39 -9.30 11.34 -4.44
CA PRO A 39 -8.03 11.32 -5.16
C PRO A 39 -7.58 9.89 -5.49
N ALA A 40 -7.19 9.66 -6.74
CA ALA A 40 -6.86 8.39 -7.36
C ALA A 40 -5.41 7.98 -7.07
N VAL A 41 -5.18 7.45 -5.86
CA VAL A 41 -3.87 7.01 -5.37
C VAL A 41 -3.29 5.80 -6.14
N LEU A 42 -4.15 4.98 -6.75
CA LEU A 42 -3.74 3.83 -7.57
C LEU A 42 -3.82 4.13 -9.08
N PRO A 43 -2.86 3.64 -9.89
CA PRO A 43 -2.84 3.86 -11.35
C PRO A 43 -3.96 3.14 -12.10
N ALA A 44 -4.51 2.06 -11.55
CA ALA A 44 -5.68 1.33 -12.04
C ALA A 44 -6.46 0.77 -10.82
N PRO A 45 -7.73 0.35 -10.97
CA PRO A 45 -8.41 -0.41 -9.92
C PRO A 45 -7.65 -1.70 -9.62
N LEU A 46 -7.67 -2.18 -8.38
CA LEU A 46 -7.01 -3.41 -7.95
C LEU A 46 -8.07 -4.46 -7.61
N TYR A 47 -8.06 -5.59 -8.30
CA TYR A 47 -8.84 -6.76 -7.91
C TYR A 47 -8.02 -7.64 -6.95
N TYR A 48 -8.67 -8.33 -6.02
CA TYR A 48 -8.03 -9.29 -5.10
C TYR A 48 -9.03 -10.34 -4.60
N LEU A 49 -8.54 -11.45 -4.03
CA LEU A 49 -9.37 -12.41 -3.28
C LEU A 49 -9.36 -12.09 -1.79
N ASN A 50 -10.54 -11.95 -1.18
CA ASN A 50 -10.66 -11.75 0.27
C ASN A 50 -10.53 -13.09 1.05
N PRO A 51 -10.52 -13.08 2.40
CA PRO A 51 -10.43 -14.30 3.21
C PRO A 51 -11.58 -15.30 3.05
N GLY A 52 -12.70 -14.93 2.41
CA GLY A 52 -13.79 -15.82 2.02
C GLY A 52 -13.63 -16.44 0.62
N GLY A 53 -12.53 -16.12 -0.10
CA GLY A 53 -12.32 -16.53 -1.48
C GLY A 53 -13.29 -15.88 -2.46
N GLN A 54 -13.74 -14.66 -2.17
CA GLN A 54 -14.61 -13.86 -3.04
C GLN A 54 -13.76 -12.81 -3.78
N ILE A 55 -14.03 -12.57 -5.07
CA ILE A 55 -13.33 -11.51 -5.82
C ILE A 55 -13.87 -10.15 -5.38
N MET A 56 -12.96 -9.33 -4.87
CA MET A 56 -13.15 -7.93 -4.52
C MET A 56 -12.49 -7.03 -5.55
N ARG A 57 -12.92 -5.76 -5.59
CA ARG A 57 -12.27 -4.65 -6.26
C ARG A 57 -12.01 -3.55 -5.24
N LEU A 58 -10.83 -2.97 -5.28
CA LEU A 58 -10.46 -1.70 -4.67
C LEU A 58 -10.39 -0.68 -5.81
N GLU A 59 -11.10 0.43 -5.68
CA GLU A 59 -11.09 1.49 -6.69
C GLU A 59 -9.78 2.26 -6.68
N ARG A 60 -9.62 3.14 -7.69
CA ARG A 60 -8.40 3.93 -7.86
C ARG A 60 -8.12 4.87 -6.68
N ASP A 61 -9.09 5.20 -5.84
CA ASP A 61 -8.86 5.99 -4.63
C ASP A 61 -8.06 5.25 -3.54
N GLY A 62 -7.83 3.95 -3.71
CA GLY A 62 -7.09 3.13 -2.75
C GLY A 62 -7.86 2.88 -1.44
N VAL A 63 -9.15 3.25 -1.35
CA VAL A 63 -9.97 3.13 -0.14
C VAL A 63 -11.31 2.45 -0.40
N THR A 64 -12.02 2.82 -1.48
CA THR A 64 -13.34 2.28 -1.80
C THR A 64 -13.22 0.85 -2.30
N SER A 65 -13.54 -0.14 -1.45
CA SER A 65 -13.58 -1.55 -1.84
C SER A 65 -14.99 -2.13 -1.85
N MET A 66 -15.28 -2.96 -2.86
CA MET A 66 -16.57 -3.62 -3.07
C MET A 66 -16.40 -5.06 -3.56
N PRO A 67 -17.32 -5.99 -3.22
CA PRO A 67 -17.37 -7.31 -3.83
C PRO A 67 -17.79 -7.20 -5.31
N VAL A 68 -17.22 -8.07 -6.16
CA VAL A 68 -17.50 -8.10 -7.60
C VAL A 68 -18.29 -9.34 -8.00
N THR A 69 -18.16 -10.42 -7.23
CA THR A 69 -18.82 -11.71 -7.48
C THR A 69 -19.54 -12.17 -6.21
N ASP A 70 -20.70 -12.81 -6.33
CA ASP A 70 -21.40 -13.47 -5.21
C ASP A 70 -20.82 -14.87 -4.92
N ASP A 71 -19.95 -15.38 -5.79
CA ASP A 71 -19.25 -16.65 -5.64
C ASP A 71 -18.19 -16.58 -4.54
N ALA A 72 -18.31 -17.47 -3.54
CA ALA A 72 -17.27 -17.73 -2.54
C ALA A 72 -16.43 -18.95 -2.93
N HIS A 73 -15.22 -19.07 -2.36
CA HIS A 73 -14.25 -20.13 -2.68
C HIS A 73 -13.79 -20.15 -4.16
N VAL A 74 -13.63 -18.98 -4.78
CA VAL A 74 -12.91 -18.84 -6.05
C VAL A 74 -11.48 -19.38 -5.90
N GLN A 75 -11.11 -20.30 -6.80
CA GLN A 75 -9.92 -21.15 -6.68
C GLN A 75 -8.69 -20.58 -7.41
N ALA A 76 -8.95 -19.76 -8.43
CA ALA A 76 -7.99 -18.98 -9.19
C ALA A 76 -8.77 -17.98 -10.06
N TYR A 77 -8.21 -16.81 -10.35
CA TYR A 77 -8.83 -15.85 -11.28
C TYR A 77 -7.82 -15.00 -12.04
N ASP A 78 -8.32 -14.29 -13.04
CA ASP A 78 -7.64 -13.23 -13.77
C ASP A 78 -8.63 -12.16 -14.27
N VAL A 79 -8.09 -11.01 -14.69
CA VAL A 79 -8.84 -9.83 -15.15
C VAL A 79 -8.46 -9.52 -16.60
N SER A 80 -9.43 -9.15 -17.45
CA SER A 80 -9.13 -8.76 -18.83
C SER A 80 -8.24 -7.50 -18.89
N PRO A 81 -7.37 -7.35 -19.90
CA PRO A 81 -6.50 -6.18 -20.06
C PRO A 81 -7.22 -4.81 -20.12
N ASP A 82 -8.55 -4.80 -20.28
CA ASP A 82 -9.39 -3.60 -20.29
C ASP A 82 -10.21 -3.36 -19.01
N GLY A 83 -10.04 -4.23 -18.00
CA GLY A 83 -10.66 -4.16 -16.67
C GLY A 83 -12.13 -4.60 -16.58
N LYS A 84 -12.75 -5.03 -17.69
CA LYS A 84 -14.21 -5.22 -17.79
C LYS A 84 -14.71 -6.66 -17.65
N THR A 85 -13.84 -7.65 -17.81
CA THR A 85 -14.22 -9.07 -17.75
C THR A 85 -13.34 -9.80 -16.74
N LEU A 86 -13.94 -10.65 -15.92
CA LEU A 86 -13.22 -11.60 -15.07
C LEU A 86 -13.29 -13.01 -15.68
N ALA A 87 -12.19 -13.76 -15.52
CA ALA A 87 -12.13 -15.18 -15.79
C ALA A 87 -11.72 -15.90 -14.49
N TYR A 88 -12.59 -16.74 -13.93
CA TYR A 88 -12.33 -17.37 -12.64
C TYR A 88 -12.81 -18.81 -12.57
N VAL A 89 -12.25 -19.56 -11.61
CA VAL A 89 -12.60 -20.97 -11.36
C VAL A 89 -13.36 -21.12 -10.06
N VAL A 90 -14.55 -21.71 -10.11
CA VAL A 90 -15.33 -22.13 -8.94
C VAL A 90 -16.05 -23.46 -9.25
N ASP A 91 -16.10 -24.37 -8.29
CA ASP A 91 -16.63 -25.73 -8.43
C ASP A 91 -16.12 -26.49 -9.68
N ASN A 92 -14.86 -26.31 -10.04
CA ASN A 92 -14.24 -26.84 -11.27
C ASN A 92 -14.92 -26.38 -12.58
N ASN A 93 -15.44 -25.15 -12.62
CA ASN A 93 -15.99 -24.51 -13.81
C ASN A 93 -15.21 -23.22 -14.10
N LEU A 94 -14.83 -23.01 -15.37
CA LEU A 94 -14.33 -21.71 -15.83
C LEU A 94 -15.52 -20.79 -16.07
N ILE A 95 -15.60 -19.70 -15.31
CA ILE A 95 -16.64 -18.68 -15.40
C ILE A 95 -16.08 -17.44 -16.09
N LEU A 96 -16.89 -16.86 -16.98
CA LEU A 96 -16.74 -15.50 -17.47
C LEU A 96 -17.75 -14.60 -16.77
N PHE A 97 -17.34 -13.40 -16.38
CA PHE A 97 -18.20 -12.42 -15.73
C PHE A 97 -17.91 -11.01 -16.25
N ASP A 98 -18.91 -10.37 -16.85
CA ASP A 98 -18.83 -8.96 -17.25
C ASP A 98 -19.11 -8.05 -16.04
N VAL A 99 -18.13 -7.22 -15.68
CA VAL A 99 -18.13 -6.39 -14.47
C VAL A 99 -19.14 -5.24 -14.55
N ASN A 100 -19.54 -4.82 -15.75
CA ASN A 100 -20.43 -3.67 -15.95
C ASN A 100 -21.92 -4.05 -15.88
N SER A 101 -22.24 -5.30 -16.23
CA SER A 101 -23.60 -5.84 -16.33
C SER A 101 -23.92 -6.94 -15.32
N GLY A 102 -22.92 -7.48 -14.62
CA GLY A 102 -23.05 -8.64 -13.74
C GLY A 102 -23.30 -9.95 -14.48
N ALA A 103 -23.08 -10.00 -15.79
CA ALA A 103 -23.44 -11.14 -16.62
C ALA A 103 -22.47 -12.32 -16.44
N ARG A 104 -22.87 -13.29 -15.59
CA ARG A 104 -22.14 -14.52 -15.28
C ARG A 104 -22.44 -15.65 -16.27
N THR A 105 -21.42 -16.20 -16.93
CA THR A 105 -21.53 -17.29 -17.92
C THR A 105 -20.55 -18.43 -17.60
N VAL A 106 -21.03 -19.68 -17.52
CA VAL A 106 -20.15 -20.85 -17.47
C VAL A 106 -19.52 -21.05 -18.86
N ARG A 107 -18.22 -20.81 -19.00
CA ARG A 107 -17.49 -20.89 -20.27
C ARG A 107 -16.99 -22.30 -20.59
N ILE A 108 -16.55 -23.04 -19.56
CA ILE A 108 -16.18 -24.47 -19.60
C ILE A 108 -16.67 -25.09 -18.29
N ALA A 109 -17.33 -26.25 -18.35
CA ALA A 109 -17.66 -27.04 -17.17
C ALA A 109 -16.72 -28.25 -17.09
N GLY A 110 -15.77 -28.26 -16.14
CA GLY A 110 -14.86 -29.40 -15.92
C GLY A 110 -15.55 -30.58 -15.22
N GLY A 111 -16.63 -30.29 -14.48
CA GLY A 111 -17.48 -31.27 -13.81
C GLY A 111 -16.87 -31.86 -12.54
N ASN A 112 -17.67 -32.67 -11.86
CA ASN A 112 -17.35 -33.18 -10.52
C ASN A 112 -16.66 -34.55 -10.58
N PHE A 113 -15.67 -34.76 -9.72
CA PHE A 113 -15.00 -36.04 -9.47
C PHE A 113 -14.78 -36.22 -7.97
N ALA A 114 -14.43 -37.43 -7.54
CA ALA A 114 -14.23 -37.73 -6.12
C ALA A 114 -12.85 -37.22 -5.62
N PRO A 115 -12.71 -36.83 -4.34
CA PRO A 115 -11.42 -36.37 -3.77
C PRO A 115 -10.30 -37.43 -3.76
N ASP A 116 -10.62 -38.70 -3.99
CA ASP A 116 -9.68 -39.82 -4.17
C ASP A 116 -9.47 -40.24 -5.65
N ASP A 117 -10.22 -39.65 -6.59
CA ASP A 117 -9.97 -39.81 -8.03
C ASP A 117 -8.84 -38.88 -8.50
N TYR A 118 -7.61 -39.24 -8.12
CA TYR A 118 -6.39 -38.53 -8.49
C TYR A 118 -6.18 -38.45 -10.01
N ALA A 119 -6.71 -39.41 -10.77
CA ALA A 119 -6.63 -39.42 -12.23
C ALA A 119 -7.49 -38.32 -12.84
N SER A 120 -8.74 -38.15 -12.38
CA SER A 120 -9.58 -37.01 -12.74
C SER A 120 -9.00 -35.68 -12.24
N GLN A 121 -8.47 -35.62 -11.01
CA GLN A 121 -7.83 -34.40 -10.50
C GLN A 121 -6.68 -33.94 -11.40
N ALA A 122 -5.77 -34.85 -11.79
CA ALA A 122 -4.65 -34.52 -12.67
C ALA A 122 -5.04 -34.20 -14.12
N THR A 123 -6.24 -34.57 -14.59
CA THR A 123 -6.63 -34.48 -16.01
C THR A 123 -7.87 -33.65 -16.32
N LYS A 124 -8.66 -33.24 -15.31
CA LYS A 124 -9.95 -32.54 -15.47
C LYS A 124 -10.12 -31.33 -14.54
N THR A 125 -9.18 -31.07 -13.62
CA THR A 125 -9.20 -29.82 -12.85
C THR A 125 -8.89 -28.66 -13.78
N ILE A 126 -9.72 -27.62 -13.73
CA ILE A 126 -9.49 -26.33 -14.38
C ILE A 126 -8.60 -25.49 -13.47
N THR A 127 -7.45 -25.03 -13.97
CA THR A 127 -6.46 -24.30 -13.15
C THR A 127 -5.92 -23.06 -13.86
N SER A 128 -5.67 -22.00 -13.08
CA SER A 128 -4.97 -20.77 -13.47
C SER A 128 -5.37 -20.21 -14.85
N PRO A 129 -6.61 -19.68 -14.99
CA PRO A 129 -7.00 -18.94 -16.19
C PRO A 129 -6.13 -17.68 -16.34
N ARG A 130 -5.71 -17.35 -17.56
CA ARG A 130 -5.01 -16.10 -17.91
C ARG A 130 -5.50 -15.54 -19.23
N PHE A 131 -5.92 -14.28 -19.25
CA PHE A 131 -6.27 -13.57 -20.48
C PHE A 131 -5.03 -13.34 -21.36
N SER A 132 -5.23 -13.37 -22.68
CA SER A 132 -4.24 -12.89 -23.65
C SER A 132 -4.06 -11.36 -23.54
N PRO A 133 -2.91 -10.78 -23.93
CA PRO A 133 -2.67 -9.34 -23.85
C PRO A 133 -3.64 -8.47 -24.68
N ASP A 134 -4.24 -9.04 -25.73
CA ASP A 134 -5.30 -8.41 -26.53
C ASP A 134 -6.71 -8.58 -25.93
N GLY A 135 -6.85 -9.34 -24.84
CA GLY A 135 -8.09 -9.66 -24.16
C GLY A 135 -9.05 -10.60 -24.91
N THR A 136 -8.69 -11.16 -26.08
CA THR A 136 -9.63 -11.94 -26.90
C THR A 136 -9.73 -13.43 -26.52
N GLN A 137 -8.77 -13.95 -25.75
CA GLN A 137 -8.63 -15.36 -25.42
C GLN A 137 -8.25 -15.57 -23.95
N ILE A 138 -8.48 -16.78 -23.44
CA ILE A 138 -8.03 -17.25 -22.13
C ILE A 138 -7.25 -18.55 -22.29
N ALA A 139 -6.03 -18.60 -21.75
CA ALA A 139 -5.27 -19.82 -21.55
C ALA A 139 -5.58 -20.41 -20.17
N PHE A 140 -5.66 -21.73 -20.03
CA PHE A 140 -5.90 -22.40 -18.74
C PHE A 140 -5.42 -23.86 -18.75
N GLY A 141 -5.11 -24.40 -17.57
CA GLY A 141 -4.84 -25.83 -17.38
C GLY A 141 -6.14 -26.65 -17.30
N MET A 142 -6.24 -27.73 -18.07
CA MET A 142 -7.25 -28.79 -17.96
C MET A 142 -6.77 -30.00 -18.81
N GLY A 143 -6.11 -30.98 -18.19
CA GLY A 143 -5.52 -32.13 -18.92
C GLY A 143 -4.32 -31.77 -19.80
N GLY A 144 -3.71 -30.63 -19.55
CA GLY A 144 -2.82 -29.92 -20.48
C GLY A 144 -3.19 -28.44 -20.55
N ILE A 145 -2.45 -27.66 -21.33
CA ILE A 145 -2.75 -26.24 -21.56
C ILE A 145 -3.74 -26.10 -22.71
N ASN A 146 -4.85 -25.42 -22.46
CA ASN A 146 -5.90 -25.12 -23.40
C ASN A 146 -5.99 -23.61 -23.63
N ILE A 147 -6.51 -23.21 -24.79
CA ILE A 147 -6.95 -21.85 -25.10
C ILE A 147 -8.43 -21.87 -25.49
N ALA A 148 -9.21 -20.89 -25.02
CA ALA A 148 -10.59 -20.65 -25.44
C ALA A 148 -10.83 -19.15 -25.70
N GLY A 149 -11.53 -18.82 -26.79
CA GLY A 149 -12.06 -17.47 -27.02
C GLY A 149 -13.27 -17.18 -26.13
N LEU A 150 -13.58 -15.90 -25.89
CA LEU A 150 -14.57 -15.49 -24.86
C LEU A 150 -16.02 -15.89 -25.15
N THR A 151 -16.41 -16.09 -26.42
CA THR A 151 -17.81 -16.46 -26.75
C THR A 151 -18.07 -17.96 -26.56
N PRO A 152 -19.31 -18.41 -26.25
CA PRO A 152 -19.63 -19.83 -26.12
C PRO A 152 -19.29 -20.66 -27.36
N ASP A 153 -19.50 -20.09 -28.56
CA ASP A 153 -19.23 -20.71 -29.86
C ASP A 153 -17.74 -20.67 -30.25
N SER A 154 -16.88 -19.95 -29.53
CA SER A 154 -15.44 -19.96 -29.80
C SER A 154 -14.86 -21.36 -29.54
N PRO A 155 -14.01 -21.90 -30.43
CA PRO A 155 -13.42 -23.22 -30.26
C PRO A 155 -12.54 -23.29 -29.00
N LEU A 156 -12.52 -24.48 -28.40
CA LEU A 156 -11.54 -24.88 -27.38
C LEU A 156 -10.38 -25.58 -28.10
N THR A 157 -9.16 -25.08 -27.90
CA THR A 157 -7.95 -25.61 -28.53
C THR A 157 -6.99 -26.13 -27.47
N LEU A 158 -6.68 -27.43 -27.50
CA LEU A 158 -5.63 -28.02 -26.66
C LEU A 158 -4.26 -27.74 -27.28
N ILE A 159 -3.49 -26.86 -26.63
CA ILE A 159 -2.20 -26.35 -27.13
C ILE A 159 -1.04 -27.25 -26.72
N GLN A 160 -1.08 -27.79 -25.50
CA GLN A 160 -0.07 -28.70 -24.99
C GLN A 160 -0.73 -29.79 -24.12
N PRO A 161 -0.92 -31.02 -24.62
CA PRO A 161 -1.47 -32.11 -23.82
C PRO A 161 -0.53 -32.48 -22.66
N SER A 162 -1.12 -32.91 -21.54
CA SER A 162 -0.40 -33.67 -20.51
C SER A 162 -0.18 -35.12 -20.95
N ASP A 163 0.84 -35.75 -20.39
CA ASP A 163 1.06 -37.18 -20.57
C ASP A 163 -0.05 -37.98 -19.83
N PRO A 164 -0.42 -39.20 -20.28
CA PRO A 164 -1.48 -39.97 -19.65
C PRO A 164 -1.21 -40.33 -18.19
N TYR A 165 -2.25 -40.25 -17.35
CA TYR A 165 -2.15 -40.64 -15.94
C TYR A 165 -1.79 -42.14 -15.80
N PRO A 166 -0.80 -42.52 -14.97
CA PRO A 166 -0.34 -43.92 -14.92
C PRO A 166 -1.37 -44.88 -14.33
N ASP A 167 -1.46 -46.10 -14.89
CA ASP A 167 -2.31 -47.16 -14.36
C ASP A 167 -1.61 -47.94 -13.23
N PHE A 168 -1.85 -47.49 -11.99
CA PHE A 168 -1.34 -48.13 -10.78
C PHE A 168 -2.04 -49.45 -10.40
N SER A 169 -3.02 -49.94 -11.19
CA SER A 169 -3.64 -51.25 -10.95
C SER A 169 -2.75 -52.43 -11.36
N THR A 170 -1.70 -52.18 -12.14
CA THR A 170 -0.72 -53.19 -12.56
C THR A 170 0.52 -53.20 -11.66
N GLU A 171 1.15 -54.36 -11.45
CA GLU A 171 2.31 -54.48 -10.55
C GLU A 171 3.56 -53.73 -11.04
N SER A 172 3.62 -53.39 -12.34
CA SER A 172 4.69 -52.60 -12.94
C SER A 172 4.56 -51.11 -12.61
N LYS A 173 4.90 -50.74 -11.36
CA LYS A 173 4.93 -49.35 -10.85
C LYS A 173 6.08 -48.50 -11.43
N GLN A 174 6.35 -48.61 -12.72
CA GLN A 174 7.42 -47.92 -13.43
C GLN A 174 6.83 -47.30 -14.71
N PRO A 175 6.91 -45.97 -14.90
CA PRO A 175 6.44 -45.35 -16.14
C PRO A 175 7.30 -45.83 -17.32
N LEU A 176 6.64 -46.38 -18.34
CA LEU A 176 7.30 -47.22 -19.36
C LEU A 176 8.23 -46.46 -20.33
N SER A 177 8.23 -45.12 -20.32
CA SER A 177 9.02 -44.32 -21.29
C SER A 177 9.31 -42.89 -20.79
N GLY A 178 9.94 -42.75 -19.61
CA GLY A 178 10.37 -41.46 -19.07
C GLY A 178 9.37 -40.83 -18.07
N PRO A 179 9.65 -39.60 -17.58
CA PRO A 179 8.83 -38.95 -16.56
C PRO A 179 7.53 -38.39 -17.16
N VAL A 180 6.40 -38.77 -16.57
CA VAL A 180 5.05 -38.32 -16.96
C VAL A 180 4.85 -36.88 -16.49
N ARG A 181 4.44 -35.98 -17.40
CA ARG A 181 4.25 -34.54 -17.12
C ARG A 181 2.78 -34.15 -17.16
N PHE A 182 2.36 -33.37 -16.16
CA PHE A 182 1.05 -32.71 -16.13
C PHE A 182 1.24 -31.18 -16.23
N PHE A 183 0.73 -30.56 -17.29
CA PHE A 183 0.82 -29.11 -17.50
C PHE A 183 -0.42 -28.42 -16.92
N SER A 184 -0.23 -27.42 -16.04
CA SER A 184 -1.30 -26.90 -15.17
C SER A 184 -1.44 -25.38 -15.10
N ARG A 185 -0.40 -24.59 -15.43
CA ARG A 185 -0.50 -23.13 -15.54
C ARG A 185 0.15 -22.64 -16.83
N ALA A 186 -0.41 -21.59 -17.40
CA ALA A 186 0.13 -20.89 -18.56
C ALA A 186 0.05 -19.38 -18.35
N GLU A 187 1.06 -18.65 -18.80
CA GLU A 187 1.16 -17.20 -18.73
C GLU A 187 1.63 -16.64 -20.08
N TRP A 188 0.91 -15.67 -20.62
CA TRP A 188 1.17 -15.13 -21.96
C TRP A 188 2.41 -14.24 -21.98
N SER A 189 3.16 -14.31 -23.07
CA SER A 189 4.14 -13.27 -23.40
C SER A 189 3.45 -11.93 -23.69
N PRO A 190 4.10 -10.77 -23.48
CA PRO A 190 3.50 -9.45 -23.71
C PRO A 190 3.00 -9.22 -25.15
N ASP A 191 3.59 -9.89 -26.13
CA ASP A 191 3.19 -9.87 -27.54
C ASP A 191 2.09 -10.88 -27.91
N GLY A 192 1.69 -11.75 -26.96
CA GLY A 192 0.71 -12.82 -27.15
C GLY A 192 1.18 -14.00 -28.02
N THR A 193 2.44 -14.06 -28.45
CA THR A 193 2.91 -15.12 -29.37
C THR A 193 3.35 -16.41 -28.68
N ARG A 194 3.59 -16.38 -27.36
CA ARG A 194 4.05 -17.54 -26.57
C ARG A 194 3.30 -17.67 -25.24
N LEU A 195 3.38 -18.87 -24.67
CA LEU A 195 2.98 -19.16 -23.29
C LEU A 195 4.18 -19.68 -22.50
N LEU A 196 4.45 -19.11 -21.33
CA LEU A 196 5.27 -19.72 -20.29
C LEU A 196 4.37 -20.74 -19.59
N ILE A 197 4.73 -22.02 -19.67
CA ILE A 197 3.92 -23.11 -19.10
C ILE A 197 4.68 -23.84 -18.00
N SER A 198 3.96 -24.18 -16.93
CA SER A 198 4.46 -24.98 -15.82
C SER A 198 3.92 -26.41 -15.88
N PHE A 199 4.75 -27.35 -15.45
CA PHE A 199 4.38 -28.76 -15.35
C PHE A 199 4.95 -29.42 -14.10
N GLY A 200 4.21 -30.38 -13.55
CA GLY A 200 4.71 -31.33 -12.55
C GLY A 200 5.14 -32.65 -13.19
N TYR A 201 6.16 -33.30 -12.64
CA TYR A 201 6.54 -34.68 -12.95
C TYR A 201 5.88 -35.65 -11.96
N PHE A 202 5.49 -36.84 -12.42
CA PHE A 202 5.13 -37.94 -11.51
C PHE A 202 6.36 -38.80 -11.14
N PRO A 203 6.59 -39.15 -9.86
CA PRO A 203 5.77 -38.82 -8.69
C PRO A 203 6.08 -37.46 -8.04
N GLU A 204 7.22 -36.85 -8.35
CA GLU A 204 7.72 -35.64 -7.70
C GLU A 204 8.55 -34.78 -8.67
N GLY A 205 8.60 -33.48 -8.42
CA GLY A 205 9.34 -32.49 -9.21
C GLY A 205 8.49 -31.81 -10.28
N GLY A 206 9.14 -31.00 -11.12
CA GLY A 206 8.48 -30.26 -12.19
C GLY A 206 9.46 -29.34 -12.91
N GLY A 207 8.93 -28.38 -13.66
CA GLY A 207 9.72 -27.36 -14.34
C GLY A 207 8.87 -26.42 -15.18
N LEU A 208 9.58 -25.62 -15.98
CA LEU A 208 8.99 -24.64 -16.90
C LEU A 208 9.42 -24.93 -18.34
N ALA A 209 8.56 -24.53 -19.27
CA ALA A 209 8.85 -24.52 -20.70
C ALA A 209 8.16 -23.33 -21.36
N VAL A 210 8.71 -22.84 -22.46
CA VAL A 210 8.06 -21.87 -23.32
C VAL A 210 7.42 -22.60 -24.50
N LYS A 211 6.14 -22.35 -24.71
CA LYS A 211 5.35 -22.85 -25.84
C LYS A 211 5.18 -21.72 -26.85
N ASP A 212 5.76 -21.87 -28.03
CA ASP A 212 5.59 -20.94 -29.16
C ASP A 212 4.31 -21.30 -29.93
N LEU A 213 3.40 -20.34 -30.11
CA LEU A 213 2.05 -20.61 -30.61
C LEU A 213 1.96 -20.69 -32.14
N GLU A 214 2.87 -20.03 -32.88
CA GLU A 214 2.93 -20.13 -34.35
C GLU A 214 3.57 -21.44 -34.80
N SER A 215 4.75 -21.78 -34.26
CA SER A 215 5.48 -22.99 -34.63
C SER A 215 4.99 -24.25 -33.91
N GLY A 216 4.27 -24.09 -32.80
CA GLY A 216 3.90 -25.17 -31.89
C GLY A 216 5.06 -25.74 -31.07
N ALA A 217 6.27 -25.18 -31.20
CA ALA A 217 7.48 -25.64 -30.52
C ALA A 217 7.36 -25.53 -28.99
N LEU A 218 7.92 -26.50 -28.29
CA LEU A 218 8.01 -26.52 -26.82
C LEU A 218 9.49 -26.51 -26.43
N THR A 219 9.97 -25.33 -26.04
CA THR A 219 11.33 -25.11 -25.55
C THR A 219 11.32 -25.33 -24.04
N MET A 220 11.96 -26.40 -23.57
CA MET A 220 12.20 -26.59 -22.13
C MET A 220 13.13 -25.48 -21.63
N VAL A 221 12.91 -24.95 -20.43
CA VAL A 221 13.90 -24.03 -19.85
C VAL A 221 15.10 -24.85 -19.36
N GLU A 222 16.24 -24.68 -20.00
CA GLU A 222 17.47 -25.42 -19.74
C GLU A 222 18.27 -24.77 -18.61
N ASN A 223 18.08 -25.28 -17.38
CA ASN A 223 19.01 -25.02 -16.30
C ASN A 223 19.05 -26.16 -15.27
N GLY A 224 20.08 -26.19 -14.43
CA GLY A 224 20.40 -27.31 -13.54
C GLY A 224 19.46 -27.55 -12.36
N GLY A 225 18.43 -26.72 -12.16
CA GLY A 225 17.52 -26.78 -11.01
C GLY A 225 16.06 -26.52 -11.36
N ILE A 226 15.16 -26.72 -10.39
CA ILE A 226 13.73 -26.45 -10.58
C ILE A 226 13.48 -24.95 -10.44
N TYR A 227 12.93 -24.34 -11.49
CA TYR A 227 12.39 -22.99 -11.45
C TYR A 227 11.16 -22.94 -10.54
N CYS A 228 11.22 -22.13 -9.48
CA CYS A 228 10.16 -21.98 -8.50
C CYS A 228 10.07 -20.54 -7.99
N CYS A 229 8.90 -20.18 -7.47
CA CYS A 229 8.56 -18.87 -6.90
C CYS A 229 8.34 -17.76 -7.95
N ASP A 230 9.37 -17.00 -8.37
CA ASP A 230 9.15 -15.79 -9.18
C ASP A 230 9.84 -15.83 -10.55
N LEU A 231 9.05 -15.72 -11.61
CA LEU A 231 9.49 -15.33 -12.94
C LEU A 231 8.53 -14.26 -13.48
N ALA A 232 9.03 -13.45 -14.40
CA ALA A 232 8.25 -12.56 -15.25
C ALA A 232 8.75 -12.63 -16.70
N TRP A 233 7.89 -12.30 -17.64
CA TRP A 233 8.32 -11.99 -19.00
C TRP A 233 9.07 -10.67 -19.06
N MET A 234 10.09 -10.59 -19.93
CA MET A 234 10.67 -9.31 -20.35
C MET A 234 9.80 -8.66 -21.44
N GLY A 235 9.80 -7.32 -21.50
CA GLY A 235 8.82 -6.56 -22.27
C GLY A 235 8.82 -6.82 -23.78
N ASP A 236 9.93 -7.32 -24.32
CA ASP A 236 10.12 -7.65 -25.74
C ASP A 236 9.75 -9.10 -26.11
N ALA A 237 9.28 -9.90 -25.14
CA ALA A 237 9.00 -11.33 -25.27
C ALA A 237 10.17 -12.20 -25.79
N THR A 238 11.41 -11.71 -25.79
CA THR A 238 12.59 -12.51 -26.16
C THR A 238 13.08 -13.37 -25.01
N ALA A 239 12.92 -12.88 -23.77
CA ALA A 239 13.41 -13.52 -22.57
C ALA A 239 12.41 -13.54 -21.40
N LEU A 240 12.68 -14.41 -20.44
CA LEU A 240 12.14 -14.34 -19.08
C LEU A 240 13.21 -13.77 -18.15
N ILE A 241 12.78 -13.15 -17.06
CA ILE A 241 13.64 -12.83 -15.91
C ILE A 241 13.09 -13.53 -14.67
N GLY A 242 13.95 -14.11 -13.85
CA GLY A 242 13.53 -14.89 -12.68
C GLY A 242 14.60 -15.02 -11.62
N SER A 243 14.19 -15.08 -10.35
CA SER A 243 15.11 -15.33 -9.25
C SER A 243 15.31 -16.84 -9.04
N ASN A 244 16.48 -17.22 -8.50
CA ASN A 244 16.86 -18.64 -8.44
C ASN A 244 15.89 -19.44 -7.55
N LEU A 245 15.17 -20.41 -8.10
CA LEU A 245 15.68 -21.75 -8.50
C LEU A 245 16.14 -22.58 -7.31
N MET A 246 15.26 -23.42 -6.78
CA MET A 246 15.61 -24.49 -5.82
C MET A 246 15.60 -25.86 -6.49
N VAL A 247 16.70 -26.21 -7.17
CA VAL A 247 17.50 -27.40 -6.81
C VAL A 247 18.98 -27.02 -7.03
N TYR A 248 19.86 -27.46 -6.13
CA TYR A 248 21.28 -27.04 -6.00
C TYR A 248 21.54 -25.58 -5.52
N ALA A 249 20.48 -24.92 -5.01
CA ALA A 249 20.54 -24.10 -3.79
C ALA A 249 21.53 -22.92 -3.74
N MET A 250 21.40 -21.96 -4.67
CA MET A 250 22.00 -20.62 -4.54
C MET A 250 21.00 -19.55 -4.99
N PRO A 251 20.44 -18.72 -4.08
CA PRO A 251 19.59 -17.58 -4.46
C PRO A 251 20.31 -16.59 -5.37
N GLY A 252 19.61 -15.83 -6.21
CA GLY A 252 20.22 -14.94 -7.21
C GLY A 252 19.22 -14.53 -8.29
N LEU A 253 19.71 -14.04 -9.43
CA LEU A 253 18.89 -13.55 -10.55
C LEU A 253 19.43 -14.04 -11.89
N ALA A 254 18.53 -14.52 -12.76
CA ALA A 254 18.87 -14.99 -14.10
C ALA A 254 17.89 -14.49 -15.16
N GLN A 255 18.40 -14.32 -16.37
CA GLN A 255 17.64 -14.18 -17.61
C GLN A 255 17.55 -15.55 -18.31
N VAL A 256 16.49 -15.80 -19.07
CA VAL A 256 16.31 -17.03 -19.87
C VAL A 256 15.92 -16.64 -21.29
N ASP A 257 16.68 -17.06 -22.30
CA ASP A 257 16.27 -16.92 -23.71
C ASP A 257 15.08 -17.85 -24.01
N THR A 258 13.97 -17.30 -24.48
CA THR A 258 12.71 -18.05 -24.61
C THR A 258 12.65 -18.99 -25.82
N LYS A 259 13.64 -18.92 -26.73
CA LYS A 259 13.70 -19.74 -27.96
C LYS A 259 14.54 -21.00 -27.76
N THR A 260 15.64 -20.87 -27.06
CA THR A 260 16.62 -21.92 -26.74
C THR A 260 16.41 -22.52 -25.36
N GLY A 261 15.82 -21.77 -24.42
CA GLY A 261 15.66 -22.15 -23.02
C GLY A 261 16.89 -21.87 -22.17
N ALA A 262 17.99 -21.38 -22.75
CA ALA A 262 19.26 -21.22 -22.07
C ALA A 262 19.21 -20.09 -21.03
N GLY A 263 19.63 -20.39 -19.79
CA GLY A 263 19.77 -19.41 -18.73
C GLY A 263 21.10 -18.65 -18.76
N MET A 264 21.05 -17.33 -18.53
CA MET A 264 22.19 -16.45 -18.27
C MET A 264 22.07 -15.86 -16.87
N THR A 265 23.01 -16.17 -15.98
CA THR A 265 23.07 -15.57 -14.64
C THR A 265 23.36 -14.07 -14.74
N LEU A 266 22.49 -13.24 -14.17
CA LEU A 266 22.69 -11.80 -14.02
C LEU A 266 23.38 -11.49 -12.68
N ILE A 267 22.93 -12.14 -11.60
CA ILE A 267 23.48 -12.00 -10.26
C ILE A 267 23.73 -13.40 -9.70
N ALA A 268 25.00 -13.70 -9.43
CA ALA A 268 25.41 -14.93 -8.77
C ALA A 268 24.97 -14.94 -7.30
N GLY A 269 24.78 -16.15 -6.75
CA GLY A 269 24.38 -16.33 -5.35
C GLY A 269 25.57 -16.38 -4.42
N TYR A 270 25.83 -17.56 -3.85
CA TYR A 270 27.11 -17.83 -3.19
C TYR A 270 28.22 -17.94 -4.24
N ASP A 271 29.41 -17.46 -3.88
CA ASP A 271 30.66 -17.89 -4.50
C ASP A 271 31.28 -19.07 -3.68
N GLU A 272 32.48 -19.52 -4.04
CA GLU A 272 33.19 -20.55 -3.28
C GLU A 272 33.77 -20.04 -1.94
N ALA A 273 33.76 -18.72 -1.67
CA ALA A 273 34.28 -18.13 -0.44
C ALA A 273 33.20 -18.02 0.66
N GLY A 274 31.93 -17.86 0.26
CA GLY A 274 30.77 -17.75 1.13
C GLY A 274 30.37 -16.30 1.45
N ALA A 275 29.10 -16.12 1.84
CA ALA A 275 28.53 -14.81 2.12
C ALA A 275 29.28 -14.05 3.24
N SER A 276 29.78 -12.86 2.93
CA SER A 276 30.43 -11.95 3.89
C SER A 276 29.74 -10.57 3.91
N PRO A 277 30.06 -9.68 4.87
CA PRO A 277 29.58 -8.29 4.85
C PRO A 277 29.99 -7.52 3.59
N GLU A 278 31.12 -7.87 2.98
CA GLU A 278 31.64 -7.28 1.75
C GLU A 278 31.02 -7.92 0.48
N THR A 279 30.61 -9.19 0.56
CA THR A 279 29.94 -9.93 -0.52
C THR A 279 28.71 -10.70 0.01
N PRO A 280 27.59 -10.00 0.29
CA PRO A 280 26.33 -10.64 0.68
C PRO A 280 25.71 -11.47 -0.44
N VAL A 281 25.00 -12.53 -0.07
CA VAL A 281 24.10 -13.21 -1.01
C VAL A 281 22.84 -12.36 -1.17
N GLN A 282 22.52 -12.00 -2.42
CA GLN A 282 21.33 -11.23 -2.75
C GLN A 282 20.14 -12.15 -3.00
N LEU A 283 19.16 -12.11 -2.09
CA LEU A 283 17.86 -12.73 -2.28
C LEU A 283 17.00 -11.82 -3.13
N VAL A 284 16.73 -12.21 -4.38
CA VAL A 284 15.88 -11.44 -5.29
C VAL A 284 14.46 -12.03 -5.27
N ARG A 285 13.44 -11.18 -5.16
CA ARG A 285 12.01 -11.53 -5.21
C ARG A 285 11.27 -10.62 -6.19
N ALA A 286 10.28 -11.18 -6.87
CA ALA A 286 9.40 -10.53 -7.86
C ALA A 286 10.15 -9.61 -8.86
N PRO A 287 11.15 -10.14 -9.61
CA PRO A 287 11.85 -9.35 -10.61
C PRO A 287 10.91 -8.98 -11.78
N PHE A 288 11.05 -7.75 -12.27
CA PHE A 288 10.21 -7.20 -13.33
C PHE A 288 11.02 -6.24 -14.20
N GLN A 289 10.75 -6.19 -15.51
CA GLN A 289 11.33 -5.20 -16.40
C GLN A 289 10.27 -4.16 -16.80
N ALA A 290 10.54 -2.89 -16.54
CA ALA A 290 9.69 -1.78 -16.97
C ALA A 290 9.92 -1.40 -18.43
N ASP A 291 9.01 -0.63 -18.99
CA ASP A 291 9.01 -0.18 -20.39
C ASP A 291 10.22 0.72 -20.74
N ASP A 292 10.89 1.31 -19.74
CA ASP A 292 12.18 2.03 -19.90
C ASP A 292 13.40 1.08 -20.01
N GLY A 293 13.17 -0.24 -19.96
CA GLY A 293 14.18 -1.30 -20.00
C GLY A 293 14.74 -1.69 -18.63
N SER A 294 14.47 -0.93 -17.56
CA SER A 294 15.07 -1.18 -16.25
C SER A 294 14.49 -2.39 -15.54
N VAL A 295 15.35 -3.14 -14.86
CA VAL A 295 14.93 -4.21 -13.97
C VAL A 295 14.71 -3.68 -12.56
N TYR A 296 13.56 -4.01 -11.99
CA TYR A 296 13.18 -3.75 -10.60
C TYR A 296 12.99 -5.07 -9.87
N ALA A 297 13.34 -5.12 -8.58
CA ALA A 297 13.03 -6.26 -7.73
C ALA A 297 13.02 -5.88 -6.24
N PHE A 298 12.41 -6.73 -5.42
CA PHE A 298 12.69 -6.77 -3.99
C PHE A 298 14.02 -7.51 -3.77
N VAL A 299 14.98 -6.85 -3.13
CA VAL A 299 16.32 -7.38 -2.88
C VAL A 299 16.59 -7.37 -1.38
N GLY A 300 16.85 -8.54 -0.82
CA GLY A 300 17.35 -8.71 0.55
C GLY A 300 18.79 -9.18 0.54
N GLU A 301 19.60 -8.69 1.48
CA GLU A 301 21.00 -9.12 1.63
C GLU A 301 21.12 -10.07 2.81
N GLN A 302 21.74 -11.24 2.59
CA GLN A 302 22.03 -12.19 3.66
C GLN A 302 23.53 -12.38 3.87
N TYR A 303 23.94 -12.30 5.13
CA TYR A 303 25.27 -12.62 5.62
C TYR A 303 25.21 -13.98 6.35
N GLY A 304 26.04 -14.95 5.98
CA GLY A 304 25.95 -16.32 6.51
C GLY A 304 24.90 -17.20 5.82
N GLY A 305 24.17 -18.03 6.58
CA GLY A 305 23.30 -19.10 6.04
C GLY A 305 21.99 -19.34 6.80
N ASP A 306 21.53 -18.38 7.60
CA ASP A 306 20.17 -18.34 8.12
C ASP A 306 19.35 -17.41 7.24
N PHE A 307 18.33 -17.94 6.55
CA PHE A 307 17.46 -17.18 5.64
C PHE A 307 16.10 -16.80 6.27
N SER A 308 15.90 -17.05 7.56
CA SER A 308 14.60 -16.88 8.22
C SER A 308 14.22 -15.43 8.56
N GLN A 309 15.18 -14.50 8.51
CA GLN A 309 14.99 -13.09 8.92
C GLN A 309 15.54 -12.08 7.90
N VAL A 310 15.38 -12.36 6.61
CA VAL A 310 15.85 -11.45 5.55
C VAL A 310 14.87 -10.29 5.37
N TRP A 311 15.40 -9.07 5.41
CA TRP A 311 14.68 -7.85 5.07
C TRP A 311 14.97 -7.47 3.62
N TYR A 312 13.90 -7.20 2.87
CA TYR A 312 13.90 -6.86 1.46
C TYR A 312 13.67 -5.37 1.26
N GLN A 313 14.32 -4.81 0.25
CA GLN A 313 14.20 -3.43 -0.17
C GLN A 313 13.81 -3.39 -1.64
N LEU A 314 12.95 -2.47 -2.08
CA LEU A 314 12.73 -2.28 -3.51
C LEU A 314 13.94 -1.57 -4.14
N ARG A 315 14.55 -2.20 -5.15
CA ARG A 315 15.75 -1.71 -5.82
C ARG A 315 15.62 -1.73 -7.35
N ARG A 316 16.32 -0.80 -8.02
CA ARG A 316 16.49 -0.73 -9.48
C ARG A 316 17.88 -1.24 -9.84
N MET A 317 17.97 -2.17 -10.79
CA MET A 317 19.23 -2.65 -11.35
C MET A 317 19.70 -1.70 -12.45
N ASP A 318 20.99 -1.41 -12.51
CA ASP A 318 21.62 -0.69 -13.63
C ASP A 318 22.17 -1.63 -14.72
N ASP A 319 22.70 -1.05 -15.80
CA ASP A 319 23.33 -1.76 -16.93
C ASP A 319 24.55 -2.62 -16.52
N ALA A 320 25.11 -2.41 -15.32
CA ALA A 320 26.22 -3.18 -14.77
C ALA A 320 25.75 -4.32 -13.84
N GLY A 321 24.44 -4.49 -13.65
CA GLY A 321 23.86 -5.49 -12.75
C GLY A 321 23.80 -5.06 -11.28
N ILE A 322 24.05 -3.77 -10.98
CA ILE A 322 24.13 -3.26 -9.61
C ILE A 322 22.75 -2.78 -9.17
N PHE A 323 22.23 -3.35 -8.09
CA PHE A 323 20.96 -2.94 -7.49
C PHE A 323 21.11 -1.71 -6.58
N THR A 324 20.42 -0.63 -6.93
CA THR A 324 20.36 0.63 -6.17
C THR A 324 19.01 0.78 -5.44
N PRO A 325 18.99 1.20 -4.16
CA PRO A 325 17.75 1.46 -3.42
C PRO A 325 16.87 2.53 -4.06
N ILE A 326 15.57 2.22 -4.19
CA ILE A 326 14.53 3.18 -4.61
C ILE A 326 13.91 3.86 -3.38
N THR A 327 13.72 3.10 -2.31
CA THR A 327 13.10 3.56 -1.06
C THR A 327 13.97 3.14 0.14
N PRO A 328 14.08 3.95 1.20
CA PRO A 328 14.74 3.53 2.45
C PRO A 328 13.93 2.49 3.23
N ALA A 329 12.66 2.24 2.87
CA ALA A 329 11.80 1.28 3.55
C ALA A 329 12.30 -0.17 3.36
N LEU A 330 12.22 -0.94 4.44
CA LEU A 330 12.55 -2.36 4.50
C LEU A 330 11.30 -3.17 4.84
N TYR A 331 11.14 -4.31 4.16
CA TYR A 331 9.97 -5.19 4.27
C TYR A 331 10.44 -6.60 4.62
N GLN A 332 9.66 -7.34 5.39
CA GLN A 332 9.85 -8.80 5.46
C GLN A 332 9.43 -9.44 4.13
N LEU A 333 9.76 -10.72 3.93
CA LEU A 333 9.51 -11.49 2.71
C LEU A 333 8.10 -11.20 2.11
N PRO A 334 7.99 -10.51 0.96
CA PRO A 334 6.69 -10.17 0.39
C PRO A 334 5.96 -11.44 -0.07
N GLY A 335 4.64 -11.46 0.11
CA GLY A 335 3.76 -12.56 -0.29
C GLY A 335 3.53 -12.58 -1.79
N ASP A 336 2.26 -12.54 -2.20
CA ASP A 336 1.92 -12.35 -3.60
C ASP A 336 2.26 -10.91 -4.02
N VAL A 337 2.90 -10.75 -5.19
CA VAL A 337 3.31 -9.46 -5.76
C VAL A 337 2.69 -9.29 -7.14
N GLN A 338 2.13 -8.11 -7.42
CA GLN A 338 1.59 -7.74 -8.72
C GLN A 338 2.10 -6.35 -9.14
N TRP A 339 3.13 -6.37 -9.99
CA TRP A 339 3.56 -5.21 -10.77
C TRP A 339 2.44 -4.72 -11.69
N ILE A 340 2.38 -3.41 -11.95
CA ILE A 340 1.59 -2.87 -13.07
C ILE A 340 2.46 -2.74 -14.32
N SER A 341 1.87 -2.97 -15.50
CA SER A 341 2.50 -2.67 -16.79
C SER A 341 2.99 -1.21 -16.84
N GLY A 342 4.10 -0.91 -17.53
CA GLY A 342 4.78 0.38 -17.42
C GLY A 342 5.72 0.48 -16.22
N GLY A 343 5.55 -0.34 -15.18
CA GLY A 343 6.47 -0.38 -14.04
C GLY A 343 6.43 0.82 -13.11
N SER A 344 5.33 1.57 -13.06
CA SER A 344 5.16 2.73 -12.15
C SER A 344 5.06 2.34 -10.67
N GLY A 345 4.87 1.06 -10.37
CA GLY A 345 4.90 0.48 -9.03
C GLY A 345 4.34 -0.94 -8.99
N LEU A 346 4.13 -1.43 -7.76
CA LEU A 346 3.56 -2.75 -7.49
C LEU A 346 2.60 -2.70 -6.31
N VAL A 347 1.67 -3.65 -6.24
CA VAL A 347 1.04 -4.05 -4.97
C VAL A 347 1.67 -5.35 -4.49
N PHE A 348 1.88 -5.48 -3.18
CA PHE A 348 2.22 -6.75 -2.55
C PHE A 348 1.36 -7.04 -1.32
N VAL A 349 1.15 -8.32 -1.04
CA VAL A 349 0.56 -8.80 0.20
C VAL A 349 1.64 -8.77 1.29
N ASN A 350 1.36 -8.10 2.40
CA ASN A 350 2.28 -8.04 3.52
C ASN A 350 2.45 -9.44 4.15
N PRO A 351 3.66 -9.84 4.56
CA PRO A 351 3.86 -11.06 5.34
C PRO A 351 3.09 -11.03 6.68
N LEU A 352 2.58 -12.19 7.11
CA LEU A 352 2.17 -12.38 8.50
C LEU A 352 3.40 -12.27 9.43
N ASP A 353 3.17 -11.97 10.71
CA ASP A 353 4.20 -12.02 11.76
C ASP A 353 5.05 -13.31 11.64
N PRO A 354 6.40 -13.24 11.64
CA PRO A 354 7.27 -14.41 11.50
C PRO A 354 6.97 -15.56 12.48
N LEU A 355 6.47 -15.24 13.69
CA LEU A 355 6.07 -16.21 14.70
C LEU A 355 4.82 -17.02 14.27
N VAL A 356 3.96 -16.44 13.43
CA VAL A 356 2.78 -17.11 12.86
C VAL A 356 3.19 -17.97 11.65
N GLN A 357 4.01 -17.42 10.75
CA GLN A 357 4.43 -18.11 9.51
C GLN A 357 5.07 -19.48 9.77
N ALA A 358 5.86 -19.61 10.85
CA ALA A 358 6.52 -20.86 11.23
C ALA A 358 5.55 -22.02 11.59
N THR A 359 4.24 -21.78 11.66
CA THR A 359 3.23 -22.78 12.04
C THR A 359 2.05 -22.90 11.08
N SER A 360 1.81 -21.92 10.22
CA SER A 360 0.64 -21.88 9.34
C SER A 360 0.86 -22.60 8.02
N SER A 361 0.25 -23.78 7.84
CA SER A 361 0.09 -24.47 6.54
C SER A 361 -0.86 -23.76 5.56
N ASN A 362 -1.17 -22.48 5.81
CA ASN A 362 -2.32 -21.77 5.26
C ASN A 362 -1.86 -20.79 4.16
N TYR A 363 -1.25 -21.31 3.10
CA TYR A 363 -1.14 -20.59 1.84
C TYR A 363 -2.42 -20.80 1.01
N PRO A 364 -3.03 -19.77 0.38
CA PRO A 364 -2.54 -18.39 0.24
C PRO A 364 -2.63 -17.56 1.52
N LEU A 365 -1.60 -16.74 1.77
CA LEU A 365 -1.52 -15.83 2.91
C LEU A 365 -2.51 -14.68 2.70
N ASN A 366 -3.57 -14.64 3.52
CA ASN A 366 -4.49 -13.51 3.55
C ASN A 366 -3.99 -12.48 4.56
N ASN A 367 -3.59 -11.30 4.09
CA ASN A 367 -3.13 -10.22 4.96
C ASN A 367 -3.40 -8.84 4.31
N SER A 368 -3.07 -7.75 5.01
CA SER A 368 -3.11 -6.41 4.45
C SER A 368 -2.23 -6.27 3.20
N MET A 369 -2.60 -5.37 2.29
CA MET A 369 -1.85 -5.09 1.08
C MET A 369 -1.14 -3.74 1.15
N THR A 370 -0.04 -3.59 0.42
CA THR A 370 0.73 -2.34 0.32
C THR A 370 0.95 -1.99 -1.15
N TRP A 371 0.61 -0.76 -1.54
CA TRP A 371 1.00 -0.16 -2.82
C TRP A 371 2.37 0.53 -2.65
N LEU A 372 3.29 0.26 -3.57
CA LEU A 372 4.65 0.78 -3.54
C LEU A 372 5.06 1.32 -4.92
N PRO A 373 5.09 2.65 -5.10
CA PRO A 373 5.58 3.29 -6.32
C PRO A 373 7.07 3.00 -6.58
N SER A 374 7.43 2.82 -7.85
CA SER A 374 8.81 2.51 -8.28
C SER A 374 9.77 3.70 -8.27
N ARG A 375 9.28 4.88 -7.85
CA ARG A 375 9.99 6.17 -7.91
C ARG A 375 10.60 6.62 -6.58
N GLY A 376 10.33 5.91 -5.49
CA GLY A 376 10.79 6.26 -4.15
C GLY A 376 9.78 7.08 -3.33
N ASP A 377 8.59 7.33 -3.88
CA ASP A 377 7.44 7.83 -3.12
C ASP A 377 7.10 6.88 -1.95
N GLY A 378 6.38 7.41 -0.95
CA GLY A 378 6.03 6.64 0.25
C GLY A 378 5.19 5.39 -0.05
N ALA A 379 5.47 4.31 0.68
CA ALA A 379 4.62 3.11 0.65
C ALA A 379 3.26 3.43 1.27
N LEU A 380 2.19 2.96 0.61
CA LEU A 380 0.82 3.14 1.06
C LEU A 380 0.26 1.80 1.53
N LEU A 381 -0.05 1.70 2.82
CA LEU A 381 -0.88 0.61 3.34
C LEU A 381 -2.30 0.76 2.80
N LEU A 382 -2.83 -0.28 2.16
CA LEU A 382 -4.19 -0.31 1.64
C LEU A 382 -5.14 -0.86 2.72
N PRO A 383 -6.35 -0.30 2.90
CA PRO A 383 -7.33 -0.73 3.90
C PRO A 383 -8.10 -2.00 3.47
N VAL A 384 -7.39 -2.94 2.84
CA VAL A 384 -7.92 -4.21 2.34
C VAL A 384 -7.06 -5.39 2.78
N VAL A 385 -7.71 -6.52 3.05
CA VAL A 385 -7.07 -7.77 3.44
C VAL A 385 -7.42 -8.87 2.43
N GLY A 386 -6.42 -9.58 1.92
CA GLY A 386 -6.62 -10.60 0.90
C GLY A 386 -5.33 -11.18 0.32
N HIS A 387 -5.45 -11.75 -0.88
CA HIS A 387 -4.38 -12.39 -1.65
C HIS A 387 -4.65 -12.33 -3.18
N GLU A 388 -3.72 -12.84 -4.00
CA GLU A 388 -3.75 -12.78 -5.48
C GLU A 388 -4.17 -11.42 -6.08
N PRO A 389 -3.43 -10.31 -5.85
CA PRO A 389 -3.72 -9.03 -6.49
C PRO A 389 -3.63 -9.10 -8.05
N ARG A 390 -4.55 -8.41 -8.75
CA ARG A 390 -4.58 -8.22 -10.22
C ARG A 390 -5.00 -6.80 -10.59
N TRP A 391 -4.43 -6.21 -11.65
CA TRP A 391 -4.79 -4.85 -12.08
C TRP A 391 -6.00 -4.80 -13.02
N GLY A 392 -6.82 -3.77 -12.84
CA GLY A 392 -8.13 -3.60 -13.48
C GLY A 392 -8.12 -2.78 -14.77
N GLY A 393 -7.31 -3.21 -15.74
CA GLY A 393 -7.09 -2.49 -17.00
C GLY A 393 -5.66 -1.98 -17.12
N PRO A 394 -5.33 -1.20 -18.18
CA PRO A 394 -4.03 -0.55 -18.27
C PRO A 394 -3.91 0.53 -17.16
N PRO A 395 -2.68 0.91 -16.76
CA PRO A 395 -2.49 2.13 -15.98
C PRO A 395 -3.15 3.29 -16.72
N GLN A 396 -3.97 4.08 -16.02
CA GLN A 396 -4.27 5.42 -16.50
C GLN A 396 -3.05 6.28 -16.22
N GLU A 397 -2.16 6.35 -17.21
CA GLU A 397 -1.06 7.31 -17.22
C GLU A 397 -1.63 8.73 -17.14
N THR A 398 -1.69 9.27 -15.92
CA THR A 398 -1.57 10.71 -15.70
C THR A 398 -0.21 11.10 -16.29
N HIS A 399 -0.20 11.59 -17.53
CA HIS A 399 0.99 11.74 -18.39
C HIS A 399 2.10 12.52 -17.68
N VAL A 400 3.03 11.81 -17.03
CA VAL A 400 3.91 12.44 -16.05
C VAL A 400 4.93 13.33 -16.77
N PRO A 401 5.05 14.62 -16.41
CA PRO A 401 6.07 15.49 -16.98
C PRO A 401 7.47 14.88 -16.83
N ASP A 402 8.20 14.84 -17.93
CA ASP A 402 9.56 14.28 -17.97
C ASP A 402 10.56 15.13 -17.17
N ALA A 403 11.81 14.66 -17.07
CA ALA A 403 12.86 15.37 -16.34
C ALA A 403 13.12 16.80 -16.88
N ALA A 404 12.83 17.08 -18.15
CA ALA A 404 12.93 18.42 -18.73
C ALA A 404 11.74 19.31 -18.29
N ALA A 405 10.52 18.78 -18.27
CA ALA A 405 9.35 19.48 -17.76
C ALA A 405 9.45 19.74 -16.24
N ILE A 406 10.01 18.83 -15.45
CA ILE A 406 10.30 19.07 -14.02
C ILE A 406 11.39 20.15 -13.85
N ALA A 407 12.40 20.18 -14.72
CA ALA A 407 13.40 21.26 -14.72
C ALA A 407 12.77 22.62 -15.10
N ASP A 408 11.82 22.64 -16.05
CA ASP A 408 11.04 23.82 -16.42
C ASP A 408 10.17 24.31 -15.25
N LEU A 409 9.54 23.41 -14.47
CA LEU A 409 8.83 23.79 -13.24
C LEU A 409 9.78 24.43 -12.22
N LYS A 410 10.97 23.84 -11.99
CA LYS A 410 11.96 24.42 -11.07
C LYS A 410 12.42 25.82 -11.53
N ALA A 411 12.64 26.01 -12.83
CA ALA A 411 12.99 27.31 -13.39
C ALA A 411 11.84 28.33 -13.27
N LYS A 412 10.61 27.91 -13.57
CA LYS A 412 9.40 28.74 -13.44
C LYS A 412 9.14 29.13 -11.98
N ALA A 413 9.11 28.18 -11.06
CA ALA A 413 8.88 28.45 -9.63
C ALA A 413 9.98 29.35 -9.03
N ALA A 414 11.24 29.20 -9.43
CA ALA A 414 12.31 30.10 -9.00
C ALA A 414 12.07 31.55 -9.44
N ALA A 415 11.65 31.76 -10.69
CA ALA A 415 11.30 33.08 -11.22
C ALA A 415 10.00 33.64 -10.61
N ASP A 416 8.99 32.79 -10.42
CA ASP A 416 7.70 33.13 -9.81
C ASP A 416 7.86 33.56 -8.33
N PHE A 417 8.75 32.91 -7.57
CA PHE A 417 9.03 33.20 -6.16
C PHE A 417 10.04 34.35 -5.97
N GLY A 418 10.81 34.71 -6.99
CA GLY A 418 11.82 35.78 -6.94
C GLY A 418 13.11 35.43 -6.18
N ILE A 419 13.36 34.14 -5.92
CA ILE A 419 14.51 33.68 -5.13
C ILE A 419 15.85 33.91 -5.85
N GLN A 420 16.95 34.03 -5.07
CA GLN A 420 18.31 34.14 -5.61
C GLN A 420 19.02 32.76 -5.59
N PRO A 421 19.41 32.19 -6.75
CA PRO A 421 19.92 30.82 -6.84
C PRO A 421 21.19 30.53 -6.04
N GLU A 422 21.96 31.54 -5.65
CA GLU A 422 23.15 31.38 -4.78
C GLU A 422 22.84 31.01 -3.32
N THR A 423 21.59 31.17 -2.85
CA THR A 423 21.20 30.92 -1.45
C THR A 423 19.98 30.04 -1.27
N GLN A 424 19.10 29.98 -2.28
CA GLN A 424 17.83 29.25 -2.25
C GLN A 424 17.69 28.33 -3.46
N GLY A 425 17.12 27.15 -3.24
CA GLY A 425 16.74 26.19 -4.28
C GLY A 425 15.23 26.09 -4.47
N ILE A 426 14.80 25.18 -5.36
CA ILE A 426 13.40 24.77 -5.50
C ILE A 426 13.29 23.25 -5.33
N GLY A 427 12.53 22.83 -4.31
CA GLY A 427 11.97 21.49 -4.20
C GLY A 427 10.71 21.37 -5.06
N VAL A 428 10.50 20.21 -5.67
CA VAL A 428 9.32 19.88 -6.49
C VAL A 428 8.93 18.45 -6.20
N ASN A 429 7.70 18.23 -5.73
CA ASN A 429 7.12 16.91 -5.49
C ASN A 429 5.82 16.77 -6.28
N GLN A 430 5.59 15.61 -6.91
CA GLN A 430 4.30 15.31 -7.54
C GLN A 430 3.24 15.12 -6.45
N LEU A 431 2.01 15.55 -6.73
CA LEU A 431 0.87 15.37 -5.84
C LEU A 431 -0.05 14.26 -6.36
N THR A 432 -0.60 13.50 -5.43
CA THR A 432 -1.66 12.52 -5.67
C THR A 432 -3.01 13.24 -5.77
N THR A 433 -3.74 12.97 -6.84
CA THR A 433 -4.98 13.64 -7.25
C THR A 433 -5.98 12.61 -7.78
N ASP A 434 -7.22 13.01 -8.06
CA ASP A 434 -8.29 12.18 -8.68
C ASP A 434 -7.98 11.72 -10.12
N GLY A 435 -6.80 12.03 -10.64
CA GLY A 435 -6.42 11.77 -12.03
C GLY A 435 -7.10 12.70 -13.03
N SER A 436 -7.96 13.63 -12.61
CA SER A 436 -8.51 14.67 -13.50
C SER A 436 -7.44 15.68 -13.93
N ARG A 437 -6.43 15.88 -13.06
CA ARG A 437 -5.30 16.79 -13.27
C ARG A 437 -4.02 16.25 -12.67
N ILE A 438 -2.90 16.49 -13.35
CA ILE A 438 -1.56 16.31 -12.81
C ILE A 438 -1.21 17.55 -12.00
N LEU A 439 -1.04 17.41 -10.68
CA LEU A 439 -0.63 18.50 -9.80
C LEU A 439 0.75 18.25 -9.20
N PHE A 440 1.45 19.33 -8.91
CA PHE A 440 2.76 19.36 -8.26
C PHE A 440 2.78 20.44 -7.18
N VAL A 441 3.51 20.20 -6.09
CA VAL A 441 3.93 21.27 -5.18
C VAL A 441 5.36 21.67 -5.52
N ALA A 442 5.59 22.97 -5.68
CA ALA A 442 6.92 23.56 -5.72
C ALA A 442 7.12 24.47 -4.49
N PHE A 443 8.31 24.45 -3.92
CA PHE A 443 8.62 25.16 -2.67
C PHE A 443 10.07 25.62 -2.64
N SER A 444 10.36 26.78 -2.05
CA SER A 444 11.73 27.25 -1.91
C SER A 444 12.47 26.52 -0.79
N THR A 445 13.73 26.16 -1.05
CA THR A 445 14.59 25.39 -0.15
C THR A 445 15.87 26.16 0.16
N GLY A 446 16.64 25.70 1.15
CA GLY A 446 17.82 26.42 1.68
C GLY A 446 17.44 27.32 2.85
N MET A 447 18.25 28.36 3.10
CA MET A 447 17.94 29.41 4.08
C MET A 447 17.12 30.52 3.42
N HIS A 448 16.21 31.18 4.15
CA HIS A 448 15.57 32.39 3.64
C HIS A 448 16.53 33.60 3.61
N SER A 449 16.23 34.59 2.76
CA SER A 449 16.99 35.85 2.75
C SER A 449 16.49 36.75 3.86
N PHE A 450 17.40 37.33 4.65
CA PHE A 450 17.08 38.24 5.76
C PHE A 450 17.18 39.73 5.40
N ASP A 451 17.96 40.10 4.38
CA ASP A 451 18.14 41.49 3.91
C ASP A 451 18.36 41.54 2.38
N PRO A 452 17.33 41.87 1.57
CA PRO A 452 15.94 42.07 1.98
C PRO A 452 15.31 40.75 2.48
N LEU A 453 14.28 40.84 3.31
CA LEU A 453 13.49 39.68 3.72
C LEU A 453 12.80 39.05 2.50
N VAL A 454 13.05 37.76 2.25
CA VAL A 454 12.34 36.96 1.25
C VAL A 454 11.99 35.62 1.91
N ASN A 455 10.78 35.53 2.45
CA ASN A 455 10.29 34.35 3.17
C ASN A 455 10.25 33.11 2.25
N HIS A 456 10.17 31.92 2.86
CA HIS A 456 9.89 30.70 2.11
C HIS A 456 8.49 30.76 1.48
N GLN A 457 8.33 30.12 0.32
CA GLN A 457 7.08 30.07 -0.44
C GLN A 457 6.76 28.62 -0.83
N VAL A 458 5.48 28.29 -0.88
CA VAL A 458 4.93 27.00 -1.32
C VAL A 458 3.82 27.28 -2.32
N ALA A 459 3.80 26.60 -3.46
CA ALA A 459 2.77 26.77 -4.48
C ALA A 459 2.36 25.46 -5.16
N ILE A 460 1.09 25.38 -5.52
CA ILE A 460 0.49 24.28 -6.28
C ILE A 460 0.49 24.65 -7.76
N TYR A 461 1.03 23.78 -8.59
CA TYR A 461 1.03 23.91 -10.06
C TYR A 461 0.29 22.76 -10.71
N ALA A 462 -0.43 23.05 -11.79
CA ALA A 462 -0.99 22.05 -12.70
C ALA A 462 -0.10 21.87 -13.94
N TYR A 463 0.00 20.63 -14.42
CA TYR A 463 0.58 20.30 -15.73
C TYR A 463 -0.54 19.88 -16.70
N ASP A 464 -1.10 20.89 -17.38
CA ASP A 464 -2.05 20.67 -18.49
C ASP A 464 -1.30 20.91 -19.82
N ASN A 465 -1.51 22.04 -20.49
CA ASN A 465 -0.72 22.43 -21.67
C ASN A 465 0.51 23.27 -21.26
N GLY A 466 1.31 22.71 -20.34
CA GLY A 466 2.38 23.42 -19.62
C GLY A 466 1.97 23.87 -18.21
N TRP A 467 2.90 24.52 -17.50
CA TRP A 467 2.79 24.82 -16.07
C TRP A 467 1.92 26.03 -15.74
N GLN A 468 0.80 25.79 -15.06
CA GLN A 468 -0.05 26.84 -14.49
C GLN A 468 0.03 26.82 -12.95
N GLU A 469 0.37 27.96 -12.34
CA GLU A 469 0.21 28.17 -10.89
C GLU A 469 -1.29 28.23 -10.54
N LEU A 470 -1.73 27.44 -9.57
CA LEU A 470 -3.12 27.42 -9.09
C LEU A 470 -3.29 28.25 -7.81
N ALA A 471 -2.39 28.06 -6.85
CA ALA A 471 -2.38 28.77 -5.57
C ALA A 471 -0.96 28.81 -4.99
N ARG A 472 -0.69 29.81 -4.15
CA ARG A 472 0.57 30.01 -3.44
C ARG A 472 0.30 30.49 -2.03
N HIS A 473 1.13 30.03 -1.09
CA HIS A 473 1.24 30.58 0.26
C HIS A 473 2.67 31.06 0.53
N GLU A 474 2.79 32.18 1.22
CA GLU A 474 4.07 32.72 1.70
C GLU A 474 4.18 32.45 3.20
N LEU A 475 5.26 31.81 3.63
CA LEU A 475 5.47 31.38 5.01
C LEU A 475 6.03 32.55 5.83
N SER A 476 5.24 33.59 6.04
CA SER A 476 5.67 34.81 6.73
C SER A 476 5.35 34.80 8.24
N ASN A 477 6.08 35.64 8.99
CA ASN A 477 5.80 35.89 10.41
C ASN A 477 4.49 36.68 10.65
N ASP A 478 3.75 37.04 9.60
CA ASP A 478 2.44 37.69 9.69
C ASP A 478 1.26 36.69 9.56
N ASP A 479 1.52 35.38 9.35
CA ASP A 479 0.47 34.36 9.26
C ASP A 479 -0.27 34.18 10.61
N PRO A 480 -1.57 34.54 10.68
CA PRO A 480 -2.32 34.48 11.93
C PRO A 480 -2.74 33.06 12.33
N ALA A 481 -2.75 32.09 11.41
CA ALA A 481 -3.12 30.71 11.71
C ALA A 481 -2.08 30.00 12.60
N VAL A 482 -0.82 30.48 12.55
CA VAL A 482 0.31 29.92 13.29
C VAL A 482 1.03 30.93 14.18
N ASN A 483 0.38 32.06 14.51
CA ASN A 483 0.92 33.11 15.37
C ASN A 483 2.31 33.63 14.94
N GLY A 484 2.57 33.69 13.63
CA GLY A 484 3.85 34.17 13.08
C GLY A 484 5.01 33.17 13.16
N LEU A 485 4.75 31.87 13.01
CA LEU A 485 5.80 30.85 12.84
C LEU A 485 6.23 30.73 11.37
N SER A 486 7.36 31.36 11.01
CA SER A 486 8.06 31.14 9.74
C SER A 486 9.29 30.23 9.92
N PRO A 487 9.62 29.36 8.94
CA PRO A 487 10.93 28.71 8.87
C PRO A 487 12.04 29.67 8.42
N ASP A 488 13.18 29.62 9.11
CA ASP A 488 14.47 30.17 8.61
C ASP A 488 15.06 29.26 7.52
N TYR A 489 14.74 27.96 7.57
CA TYR A 489 15.29 26.92 6.69
C TYR A 489 14.23 25.91 6.25
N VAL A 490 14.26 25.51 4.97
CA VAL A 490 13.46 24.41 4.41
C VAL A 490 14.35 23.47 3.59
N GLY A 491 14.31 22.17 3.86
CA GLY A 491 15.07 21.14 3.15
C GLY A 491 14.36 20.64 1.88
N GLU A 492 15.09 19.95 1.00
CA GLU A 492 14.54 19.47 -0.29
C GLU A 492 13.43 18.42 -0.16
N THR A 493 13.34 17.74 0.99
CA THR A 493 12.31 16.75 1.32
C THR A 493 11.35 17.22 2.42
N SER A 494 11.40 18.51 2.79
CA SER A 494 10.62 19.06 3.91
C SER A 494 9.11 19.13 3.66
N VAL A 495 8.65 19.26 2.41
CA VAL A 495 7.22 19.38 2.07
C VAL A 495 6.70 18.06 1.52
N LYS A 496 5.74 17.46 2.22
CA LYS A 496 5.18 16.13 1.91
C LYS A 496 3.66 16.21 1.83
N GLN A 497 3.05 15.53 0.86
CA GLN A 497 1.61 15.30 0.92
C GLN A 497 1.29 14.30 2.02
N VAL A 498 0.20 14.55 2.76
CA VAL A 498 -0.29 13.71 3.87
C VAL A 498 -1.78 13.46 3.70
N MET A 499 -2.32 12.46 4.39
CA MET A 499 -3.77 12.22 4.46
C MET A 499 -4.32 12.76 5.78
N VAL A 500 -5.40 13.54 5.72
CA VAL A 500 -6.12 14.09 6.89
C VAL A 500 -7.63 14.00 6.63
N GLU A 501 -8.08 14.38 5.43
CA GLU A 501 -9.36 13.93 4.87
C GLU A 501 -9.25 13.64 3.37
N PRO A 502 -10.04 12.70 2.82
CA PRO A 502 -10.22 12.57 1.38
C PRO A 502 -10.94 13.80 0.81
N GLY A 503 -10.53 14.24 -0.39
CA GLY A 503 -11.16 15.35 -1.11
C GLY A 503 -10.42 16.70 -1.03
N ARG A 504 -9.32 16.80 -0.27
CA ARG A 504 -8.37 17.93 -0.30
C ARG A 504 -6.93 17.46 -0.46
N ILE A 505 -6.02 18.39 -0.75
CA ILE A 505 -4.58 18.13 -0.71
C ILE A 505 -4.01 18.78 0.54
N TRP A 506 -3.54 17.94 1.46
CA TRP A 506 -2.89 18.35 2.70
C TRP A 506 -1.37 18.22 2.56
N LEU A 507 -0.64 19.24 3.00
CA LEU A 507 0.82 19.30 2.97
C LEU A 507 1.39 19.48 4.38
N ALA A 508 2.19 18.54 4.84
CA ALA A 508 3.06 18.73 6.00
C ALA A 508 4.37 19.40 5.55
N LEU A 509 4.83 20.39 6.32
CA LEU A 509 6.10 21.10 6.09
C LEU A 509 6.96 21.06 7.36
N ASP A 510 8.12 20.42 7.26
CA ASP A 510 9.15 20.34 8.31
C ASP A 510 10.24 21.39 8.09
N GLY A 511 10.25 22.46 8.88
CA GLY A 511 11.21 23.57 8.77
C GLY A 511 12.16 23.69 9.96
N GLY A 512 13.24 24.46 9.79
CA GLY A 512 14.16 24.86 10.86
C GLY A 512 14.01 26.33 11.24
N VAL A 513 14.24 26.64 12.53
CA VAL A 513 14.31 28.01 13.06
C VAL A 513 15.57 28.15 13.92
N GLY A 514 16.46 29.05 13.54
CA GLY A 514 17.83 29.10 14.05
C GLY A 514 18.61 27.80 13.81
N ALA A 515 19.59 27.53 14.68
CA ALA A 515 20.49 26.38 14.50
C ALA A 515 19.95 25.03 15.02
N HIS A 516 18.88 25.04 15.83
CA HIS A 516 18.46 23.85 16.60
C HIS A 516 16.94 23.65 16.71
N SER A 517 16.12 24.69 16.52
CA SER A 517 14.66 24.60 16.69
C SER A 517 13.97 24.11 15.41
N GLY A 518 12.88 23.38 15.56
CA GLY A 518 11.99 23.00 14.46
C GLY A 518 10.75 23.89 14.38
N VAL A 519 10.19 24.00 13.18
CA VAL A 519 8.81 24.44 12.94
C VAL A 519 8.10 23.39 12.11
N PHE A 520 6.85 23.13 12.43
CA PHE A 520 5.95 22.28 11.66
C PHE A 520 4.78 23.15 11.20
N LEU A 521 4.42 23.08 9.91
CA LEU A 521 3.22 23.71 9.36
C LEU A 521 2.39 22.65 8.63
N LEU A 522 1.07 22.68 8.81
CA LEU A 522 0.12 21.94 7.99
C LEU A 522 -0.63 22.92 7.08
N LEU A 523 -0.47 22.74 5.78
CA LEU A 523 -1.19 23.52 4.76
C LEU A 523 -2.30 22.68 4.14
N ASN A 524 -3.41 23.33 3.81
CA ASN A 524 -4.53 22.77 3.05
C ASN A 524 -4.65 23.47 1.69
N PHE A 525 -4.80 22.71 0.62
CA PHE A 525 -5.27 23.17 -0.68
C PHE A 525 -6.69 22.65 -0.96
N ASP A 526 -7.66 23.58 -1.01
CA ASP A 526 -9.09 23.33 -1.20
C ASP A 526 -9.53 23.22 -2.69
N GLY A 527 -8.56 23.24 -3.62
CA GLY A 527 -8.81 23.32 -5.07
C GLY A 527 -8.69 24.73 -5.65
N ALA A 528 -8.69 25.78 -4.82
CA ALA A 528 -8.59 27.18 -5.23
C ALA A 528 -7.61 28.03 -4.39
N SER A 529 -7.43 27.71 -3.11
CA SER A 529 -6.56 28.42 -2.16
C SER A 529 -5.65 27.44 -1.42
N LEU A 530 -4.39 27.84 -1.18
CA LEU A 530 -3.44 27.14 -0.32
C LEU A 530 -3.27 27.98 0.95
N THR A 531 -3.52 27.40 2.12
CA THR A 531 -3.55 28.13 3.40
C THR A 531 -2.97 27.27 4.53
N THR A 532 -2.30 27.88 5.51
CA THR A 532 -1.92 27.19 6.75
C THR A 532 -3.17 26.95 7.61
N VAL A 533 -3.35 25.73 8.10
CA VAL A 533 -4.46 25.35 8.98
C VAL A 533 -4.01 25.25 10.44
N THR A 534 -2.78 24.78 10.68
CA THR A 534 -2.14 24.77 11.99
C THR A 534 -0.63 24.68 11.86
N GLY A 535 0.08 24.83 12.98
CA GLY A 535 1.53 24.70 13.05
C GLY A 535 2.01 24.74 14.49
N ASN A 536 3.26 24.33 14.71
CA ASN A 536 3.89 24.31 16.02
C ASN A 536 5.39 24.60 15.92
N PHE A 537 5.97 25.04 17.03
CA PHE A 537 7.40 25.25 17.21
C PHE A 537 7.91 24.31 18.30
N ASN A 538 9.11 23.76 18.11
CA ASN A 538 9.82 23.06 19.17
C ASN A 538 11.27 23.55 19.25
N ALA A 539 11.82 23.62 20.46
CA ALA A 539 13.21 24.00 20.70
C ALA A 539 14.25 22.93 20.29
N SER A 540 13.78 21.85 19.65
CA SER A 540 14.52 20.83 18.92
C SER A 540 13.80 20.50 17.59
N PRO A 541 14.41 19.77 16.63
CA PRO A 541 13.71 19.31 15.42
C PRO A 541 12.60 18.29 15.74
N ASP A 542 11.76 17.94 14.76
CA ASP A 542 10.43 17.32 14.96
C ASP A 542 9.52 18.22 15.82
N ALA A 543 9.06 19.34 15.24
CA ALA A 543 8.06 20.19 15.90
C ALA A 543 6.63 19.64 15.77
N GLY A 544 6.42 18.66 14.89
CA GLY A 544 5.18 17.93 14.72
C GLY A 544 5.19 17.16 13.41
N HIS A 545 4.17 16.32 13.22
CA HIS A 545 3.97 15.53 12.01
C HIS A 545 2.49 15.12 11.89
N VAL A 546 2.14 14.35 10.86
CA VAL A 546 0.81 13.73 10.70
C VAL A 546 0.97 12.22 10.68
N ALA A 547 0.11 11.50 11.43
CA ALA A 547 0.03 10.04 11.39
C ALA A 547 -1.36 9.56 11.82
N ASP A 548 -1.83 8.46 11.23
CA ASP A 548 -2.96 7.69 11.77
C ASP A 548 -2.55 7.09 13.13
N ILE A 549 -3.27 7.43 14.19
CA ILE A 549 -3.06 6.88 15.54
C ILE A 549 -4.28 6.09 16.06
N ASN A 550 -5.32 5.95 15.25
CA ASN A 550 -6.61 5.39 15.66
C ASN A 550 -7.00 4.12 14.87
N GLY A 551 -6.47 3.96 13.64
CA GLY A 551 -6.65 2.84 12.73
C GLY A 551 -7.70 3.03 11.62
N ASP A 552 -8.24 4.24 11.43
CA ASP A 552 -9.28 4.54 10.41
C ASP A 552 -8.74 4.91 9.01
N GLY A 553 -7.41 5.09 8.86
CA GLY A 553 -6.75 5.45 7.61
C GLY A 553 -6.63 6.97 7.35
N LEU A 554 -7.11 7.81 8.26
CA LEU A 554 -6.90 9.26 8.26
C LEU A 554 -5.80 9.65 9.26
N GLY A 555 -5.12 10.78 9.00
CA GLY A 555 -4.00 11.23 9.82
C GLY A 555 -4.38 12.32 10.83
N GLU A 556 -4.13 12.04 12.12
CA GLU A 556 -4.11 13.05 13.17
C GLU A 556 -2.88 13.96 13.04
N VAL A 557 -3.03 15.22 13.45
CA VAL A 557 -1.92 16.18 13.52
C VAL A 557 -1.31 16.13 14.91
N LEU A 558 -0.02 15.79 14.98
CA LEU A 558 0.70 15.46 16.20
C LEU A 558 1.73 16.57 16.46
N LEU A 559 1.38 17.54 17.31
CA LEU A 559 2.19 18.71 17.60
C LEU A 559 3.13 18.42 18.78
N ASN A 560 4.44 18.50 18.55
CA ASN A 560 5.45 18.13 19.54
C ASN A 560 5.63 19.22 20.61
N LEU A 561 5.04 19.00 21.78
CA LEU A 561 5.16 19.86 22.97
C LEU A 561 6.29 19.41 23.90
N SER A 562 7.18 18.53 23.46
CA SER A 562 8.27 18.02 24.29
C SER A 562 9.23 19.13 24.69
N GLU A 563 9.65 19.18 25.96
CA GLU A 563 10.62 20.16 26.45
C GLU A 563 12.05 19.55 26.53
N PRO A 564 12.95 19.85 25.57
CA PRO A 564 14.31 19.30 25.53
C PRO A 564 15.27 19.88 26.59
N TYR A 565 14.88 20.94 27.31
CA TYR A 565 15.75 21.67 28.25
C TYR A 565 15.41 21.49 29.74
N VAL A 566 14.37 20.73 30.11
CA VAL A 566 13.96 20.56 31.52
C VAL A 566 14.96 19.76 32.35
N PHE A 567 15.55 18.70 31.79
CA PHE A 567 16.44 17.80 32.53
C PHE A 567 17.89 17.89 32.05
N TYR A 568 18.22 17.30 30.90
CA TYR A 568 19.58 17.39 30.35
C TYR A 568 19.60 17.12 28.83
N TYR A 569 19.48 18.20 28.05
CA TYR A 569 19.54 18.21 26.58
C TYR A 569 20.65 17.33 26.00
N ALA A 570 21.89 17.46 26.48
CA ALA A 570 23.04 16.74 25.93
C ALA A 570 23.11 15.25 26.32
N ALA A 571 22.18 14.75 27.14
CA ALA A 571 21.97 13.31 27.36
C ALA A 571 20.63 12.82 26.77
N GLY A 572 19.92 13.65 25.99
CA GLY A 572 18.62 13.33 25.41
C GLY A 572 17.45 13.31 26.40
N VAL A 573 17.68 13.58 27.70
CA VAL A 573 16.64 13.52 28.73
C VAL A 573 15.73 14.74 28.62
N ARG A 574 14.54 14.51 28.05
CA ARG A 574 13.52 15.51 27.71
C ARG A 574 12.15 15.10 28.28
N LEU A 575 11.32 16.07 28.64
CA LEU A 575 9.92 15.79 28.96
C LEU A 575 9.17 15.58 27.63
N VAL A 576 8.77 14.34 27.32
CA VAL A 576 8.04 14.07 26.06
C VAL A 576 6.54 14.33 26.20
N GLN A 577 5.96 15.07 25.27
CA GLN A 577 4.52 15.29 25.18
C GLN A 577 4.12 15.71 23.77
N TYR A 578 2.99 15.21 23.28
CA TYR A 578 2.39 15.64 22.02
C TYR A 578 0.94 16.09 22.27
N ALA A 579 0.55 17.23 21.70
CA ALA A 579 -0.84 17.56 21.49
C ALA A 579 -1.33 16.91 20.20
N ILE A 580 -2.58 16.46 20.19
CA ILE A 580 -3.18 15.68 19.12
C ILE A 580 -4.39 16.43 18.62
N LEU A 581 -4.45 16.72 17.33
CA LEU A 581 -5.59 17.34 16.67
C LEU A 581 -6.18 16.36 15.65
N HIS A 582 -7.49 16.14 15.72
CA HIS A 582 -8.25 15.36 14.75
C HIS A 582 -9.08 16.29 13.86
N TRP A 583 -9.45 15.86 12.65
CA TRP A 583 -10.23 16.66 11.72
C TRP A 583 -11.73 16.31 11.78
N ASP A 584 -12.59 17.23 12.24
CA ASP A 584 -14.02 16.99 12.45
C ASP A 584 -14.88 17.05 11.17
N GLY A 585 -14.25 17.03 9.99
CA GLY A 585 -14.87 17.31 8.69
C GLY A 585 -14.95 18.80 8.33
N THR A 586 -14.65 19.70 9.29
CA THR A 586 -14.75 21.17 9.11
C THR A 586 -13.50 21.92 9.58
N GLN A 587 -12.88 21.47 10.68
CA GLN A 587 -11.73 22.10 11.33
C GLN A 587 -10.88 21.05 12.08
N LEU A 588 -9.66 21.44 12.49
CA LEU A 588 -8.89 20.67 13.45
C LEU A 588 -9.37 20.93 14.88
N VAL A 589 -9.77 19.87 15.59
CA VAL A 589 -10.20 19.91 16.99
C VAL A 589 -9.19 19.17 17.89
N PRO A 590 -8.83 19.72 19.07
CA PRO A 590 -7.94 19.01 19.99
C PRO A 590 -8.60 17.75 20.57
N VAL A 591 -7.94 16.61 20.45
CA VAL A 591 -8.33 15.37 21.14
C VAL A 591 -8.07 15.56 22.63
N GLN A 592 -9.12 15.46 23.45
CA GLN A 592 -9.05 15.65 24.90
C GLN A 592 -9.55 14.41 25.64
N LEU A 593 -8.82 14.02 26.69
CA LEU A 593 -9.19 12.92 27.57
C LEU A 593 -10.55 13.18 28.22
N SER A 594 -11.54 12.36 27.86
CA SER A 594 -12.95 12.64 28.12
C SER A 594 -13.61 11.53 28.95
N ALA A 595 -14.38 11.94 29.98
CA ALA A 595 -15.19 11.01 30.78
C ALA A 595 -16.40 10.50 29.96
N LEU A 596 -16.63 9.19 30.02
CA LEU A 596 -17.73 8.54 29.29
C LEU A 596 -19.10 8.90 29.91
N PRO A 597 -20.16 9.11 29.10
CA PRO A 597 -21.49 9.41 29.60
C PRO A 597 -22.13 8.23 30.34
N ASP A 598 -23.09 8.51 31.22
CA ASP A 598 -23.78 7.52 32.05
C ASP A 598 -24.52 6.39 31.29
N THR A 599 -24.67 6.52 29.97
CA THR A 599 -25.21 5.50 29.06
C THR A 599 -24.24 4.35 28.78
N VAL A 600 -22.93 4.55 28.95
CA VAL A 600 -21.92 3.49 28.80
C VAL A 600 -21.87 2.62 30.06
N ALA A 601 -21.59 1.32 29.92
CA ALA A 601 -21.56 0.36 31.03
C ALA A 601 -20.62 0.82 32.18
N PRO A 602 -21.06 0.79 33.47
CA PRO A 602 -20.32 1.41 34.58
C PRO A 602 -18.85 0.98 34.71
N ASP A 603 -18.55 -0.30 34.50
CA ASP A 603 -17.19 -0.84 34.63
C ASP A 603 -16.23 -0.23 33.60
N VAL A 604 -16.71 -0.03 32.36
CA VAL A 604 -15.97 0.66 31.29
C VAL A 604 -15.75 2.13 31.64
N ARG A 605 -16.73 2.79 32.26
CA ARG A 605 -16.60 4.18 32.70
C ARG A 605 -15.54 4.33 33.80
N GLU A 606 -15.48 3.41 34.76
CA GLU A 606 -14.49 3.45 35.84
C GLU A 606 -13.08 3.08 35.34
N LEU A 607 -12.94 2.12 34.42
CA LEU A 607 -11.66 1.82 33.76
C LEU A 607 -11.14 3.01 32.95
N ASN A 608 -11.99 3.62 32.10
CA ASN A 608 -11.65 4.80 31.32
C ASN A 608 -11.27 5.98 32.23
N LYS A 609 -12.06 6.26 33.27
CA LYS A 609 -11.78 7.30 34.27
C LYS A 609 -10.44 7.06 34.98
N ARG A 610 -10.15 5.81 35.37
CA ARG A 610 -8.87 5.42 35.97
C ARG A 610 -7.70 5.63 35.01
N ALA A 611 -7.86 5.30 33.74
CA ALA A 611 -6.84 5.54 32.71
C ALA A 611 -6.55 7.04 32.54
N ILE A 612 -7.58 7.88 32.51
CA ILE A 612 -7.43 9.35 32.47
C ILE A 612 -6.70 9.85 33.72
N THR A 613 -7.14 9.45 34.93
CA THR A 613 -6.47 9.84 36.19
C THR A 613 -4.99 9.43 36.23
N PHE A 614 -4.63 8.28 35.64
CA PHE A 614 -3.24 7.87 35.49
C PHE A 614 -2.47 8.72 34.49
N ALA A 615 -3.03 9.04 33.31
CA ALA A 615 -2.40 9.90 32.32
C ALA A 615 -2.18 11.34 32.87
N GLU A 616 -3.18 11.90 33.55
CA GLU A 616 -3.10 13.19 34.25
C GLU A 616 -2.03 13.20 35.36
N ALA A 617 -1.84 12.07 36.05
CA ALA A 617 -0.79 11.88 37.05
C ALA A 617 0.60 11.58 36.44
N GLY A 618 0.70 11.44 35.12
CA GLY A 618 1.93 11.06 34.40
C GLY A 618 2.26 9.57 34.41
N LEU A 619 1.40 8.71 34.96
CA LEU A 619 1.58 7.25 35.10
C LEU A 619 1.19 6.50 33.80
N TRP A 620 1.82 6.84 32.68
CA TRP A 620 1.36 6.44 31.33
C TRP A 620 1.26 4.93 31.14
N LYS A 621 2.15 4.15 31.75
CA LYS A 621 2.12 2.68 31.67
C LYS A 621 0.84 2.09 32.30
N ASP A 622 0.42 2.62 33.44
CA ASP A 622 -0.81 2.18 34.11
C ASP A 622 -2.05 2.72 33.39
N ALA A 623 -1.95 3.91 32.76
CA ALA A 623 -2.98 4.45 31.87
C ALA A 623 -3.22 3.55 30.64
N GLN A 624 -2.14 3.14 29.96
CA GLN A 624 -2.18 2.22 28.82
C GLN A 624 -2.83 0.88 29.18
N ALA A 625 -2.47 0.30 30.33
CA ALA A 625 -3.11 -0.93 30.80
C ALA A 625 -4.62 -0.75 31.07
N ALA A 626 -5.00 0.32 31.78
CA ALA A 626 -6.40 0.58 32.11
C ALA A 626 -7.28 0.92 30.89
N ILE A 627 -6.75 1.60 29.87
CA ILE A 627 -7.51 1.92 28.65
C ILE A 627 -7.59 0.72 27.69
N ALA A 628 -6.58 -0.17 27.67
CA ALA A 628 -6.66 -1.43 26.95
C ALA A 628 -7.74 -2.37 27.52
N GLU A 629 -7.87 -2.45 28.85
CA GLU A 629 -8.99 -3.15 29.51
C GLU A 629 -10.36 -2.54 29.11
N ALA A 630 -10.47 -1.21 29.10
CA ALA A 630 -11.70 -0.52 28.67
C ALA A 630 -12.05 -0.78 27.19
N GLY A 631 -11.07 -0.72 26.29
CA GLY A 631 -11.23 -0.99 24.86
C GLY A 631 -11.68 -2.43 24.59
N GLY A 632 -11.11 -3.41 25.29
CA GLY A 632 -11.53 -4.81 25.21
C GLY A 632 -12.98 -5.08 25.67
N MET A 633 -13.58 -4.16 26.42
CA MET A 633 -14.99 -4.21 26.85
C MET A 633 -15.93 -3.37 25.98
N ALA A 634 -15.42 -2.48 25.12
CA ALA A 634 -16.20 -1.46 24.41
C ALA A 634 -15.54 -1.02 23.10
N ALA A 635 -15.12 -1.97 22.26
CA ALA A 635 -14.37 -1.71 21.02
C ALA A 635 -15.08 -0.71 20.07
N ASP A 636 -16.41 -0.79 19.96
CA ASP A 636 -17.22 0.10 19.10
C ASP A 636 -17.41 1.52 19.68
N ASN A 637 -16.83 1.84 20.85
CA ASN A 637 -17.03 3.14 21.52
C ASN A 637 -15.96 4.16 21.13
N GLN A 638 -16.31 5.09 20.25
CA GLN A 638 -15.39 6.11 19.73
C GLN A 638 -14.72 6.98 20.82
N MET A 639 -15.35 7.23 21.96
CA MET A 639 -14.70 7.97 23.07
C MET A 639 -13.65 7.12 23.79
N VAL A 640 -13.86 5.81 23.92
CA VAL A 640 -12.84 4.89 24.43
C VAL A 640 -11.69 4.78 23.43
N ALA A 641 -11.99 4.70 22.13
CA ALA A 641 -10.98 4.69 21.07
C ALA A 641 -10.11 5.96 21.08
N TRP A 642 -10.72 7.16 21.18
CA TRP A 642 -9.96 8.43 21.26
C TRP A 642 -9.10 8.54 22.52
N ASN A 643 -9.65 8.15 23.69
CA ASN A 643 -8.87 8.10 24.92
C ASN A 643 -7.71 7.08 24.81
N ALA A 644 -7.92 5.95 24.14
CA ALA A 644 -6.90 4.94 23.88
C ALA A 644 -5.80 5.46 22.95
N ALA A 645 -6.15 6.05 21.80
CA ALA A 645 -5.19 6.64 20.87
C ALA A 645 -4.32 7.70 21.56
N PHE A 646 -4.92 8.62 22.31
CA PHE A 646 -4.20 9.67 23.05
C PHE A 646 -3.23 9.10 24.09
N ILE A 647 -3.69 8.14 24.91
CA ILE A 647 -2.90 7.51 25.99
C ILE A 647 -1.79 6.62 25.42
N ASN A 648 -2.10 5.84 24.38
CA ASN A 648 -1.14 4.95 23.74
C ASN A 648 -0.04 5.76 23.07
N TYR A 649 -0.37 6.78 22.26
CA TYR A 649 0.62 7.58 21.55
C TYR A 649 1.55 8.34 22.52
N ASN A 650 1.02 9.09 23.50
CA ASN A 650 1.85 9.82 24.46
C ASN A 650 2.66 8.87 25.37
N GLY A 651 2.09 7.71 25.75
CA GLY A 651 2.80 6.71 26.53
C GLY A 651 3.93 6.01 25.77
N ASP A 652 3.73 5.71 24.48
CA ASP A 652 4.74 5.08 23.63
C ASP A 652 5.85 6.05 23.22
N ALA A 653 5.50 7.29 22.86
CA ALA A 653 6.45 8.36 22.60
C ALA A 653 7.32 8.65 23.84
N ARG A 654 6.74 8.58 25.04
CA ARG A 654 7.50 8.57 26.30
C ARG A 654 8.38 7.32 26.41
N ARG A 655 7.82 6.12 26.23
CA ARG A 655 8.52 4.81 26.33
C ARG A 655 9.78 4.72 25.45
N MET A 656 9.81 5.44 24.32
CA MET A 656 10.94 5.49 23.39
C MET A 656 12.06 6.47 23.77
N ALA A 657 11.82 7.45 24.66
CA ALA A 657 12.75 8.56 24.91
C ALA A 657 13.61 8.42 26.17
N GLY A 658 13.17 7.64 27.16
CA GLY A 658 13.97 7.22 28.31
C GLY A 658 14.91 6.07 27.97
N MET A 659 15.98 5.93 28.76
CA MET A 659 17.09 5.02 28.42
C MET A 659 16.74 3.55 28.65
N VAL A 660 17.38 2.65 27.88
CA VAL A 660 17.20 1.20 27.99
C VAL A 660 17.58 0.73 29.40
N GLY A 661 16.56 0.36 30.19
CA GLY A 661 16.70 -0.08 31.58
C GLY A 661 16.07 0.85 32.61
N ASP A 662 15.56 2.03 32.22
CA ASP A 662 14.86 2.95 33.12
C ASP A 662 13.39 2.49 33.34
N PRO A 663 12.97 2.16 34.58
CA PRO A 663 11.59 1.76 34.86
C PRO A 663 10.70 3.00 34.92
N TYR A 664 10.06 3.32 33.79
CA TYR A 664 9.20 4.51 33.62
C TYR A 664 8.35 4.88 34.84
N PRO A 665 8.55 6.08 35.40
CA PRO A 665 7.57 6.73 36.26
C PRO A 665 6.39 7.25 35.42
#